data_AF-A0AA37XCV2-F1
#
_entry.id   AF-A0AA37XCV2-F1
#
_cell.length_a   1.000
_cell.length_b   1.000
_cell.length_c   1.000
_cell.angle_alpha   90.00
_cell.angle_beta   90.00
_cell.angle_gamma   90.00
#
_symmetry.space_group_name_H-M   'P 1'
#
loop_
_entity.id
_entity.type
_entity.pdbx_description
1 polymer ?
#
loop_
_entity_poly.entity_id
_entity_poly.type
_entity_poly.pdbx_seq_one_letter_code
_entity_poly.pdbx_strand_id
1 'polypeptide(L)'
;MTQQGAADVLAAGTAVLGVELGSTTIKTVLVGPDHEVLASGSHAWENSFSERVWTYPLEAVHEGLGASVTAALDDAERRHGVRPTSLAAIGVSAMMHGYVALDADGELLVPFRTWRNTTTETAAHELTQALDHNVPMRWTAAHLYQAVLEREEHLDRVAHVTTLAGYVHRALTGRAVVGVGDASGIFPVDPATADYDEAMLAILDERIARRREADGAAALPPARELFPVSLRAGQDAGALTPEGAALLDPTGTLTAGIPLCPPEGDAGTGMVATHAIAPRTGNVSVGTSVFAMVVLTEPLAHVHHEIDVVTTPVGDPVAMVHCNNGASELDAWAGVFHAFATALGHDADRDDVFGVLLAQALEGEADGGGLLAYNYLAGEPVTGLPEGRPLVVRTPDSRLSLPNLMRAHVYGVFGTLSLGMRILASEGVGVDTLVAHGGLLRTAGVAQRMLAAAVGAPVAVGETAAQGGPWGVAVLASYRARTIEADGEPPRSPTSSPPASSARPSRSSSSPTRPTSPATPPTSSATRPGSRSSAPPSTPSDPPAPRHSSARRRPPWPRSPSRCATPSRRRAPPSPPCTPSCPAGASWSGRPATSASACVARPPTAARICWSSSRPASPTTSSRPRRWSCATSRARWSTATARPRATPRRTPTSTAT
;
A
#
# COMPACT_ATOMS: atom_id res chain seq x y z
N MET A 1 -14.43 -9.14 34.56
CA MET A 1 -13.09 -8.56 34.71
C MET A 1 -13.26 -7.11 35.09
N THR A 2 -12.50 -6.60 36.06
CA THR A 2 -12.32 -5.15 36.24
C THR A 2 -11.55 -4.61 35.04
N GLN A 3 -11.98 -3.50 34.44
CA GLN A 3 -11.13 -2.75 33.51
C GLN A 3 -9.85 -2.38 34.27
N GLN A 4 -8.70 -2.86 33.80
CA GLN A 4 -7.41 -2.32 34.24
C GLN A 4 -7.30 -0.90 33.69
N GLY A 5 -6.80 0.03 34.50
CA GLY A 5 -6.57 1.39 34.02
C GLY A 5 -5.47 1.40 32.97
N ALA A 6 -5.51 2.36 32.05
CA ALA A 6 -4.45 2.53 31.04
C ALA A 6 -3.05 2.59 31.67
N ALA A 7 -2.91 3.24 32.83
CA ALA A 7 -1.68 3.27 33.62
C ALA A 7 -1.23 1.86 34.10
N ASP A 8 -2.16 1.00 34.54
CA ASP A 8 -1.85 -0.38 34.95
C ASP A 8 -1.38 -1.22 33.75
N VAL A 9 -2.04 -1.07 32.61
CA VAL A 9 -1.71 -1.78 31.35
C VAL A 9 -0.30 -1.43 30.89
N LEU A 10 0.04 -0.13 30.89
CA LEU A 10 1.36 0.40 30.55
C LEU A 10 2.43 -0.03 31.56
N ALA A 11 2.14 0.04 32.87
CA ALA A 11 3.09 -0.32 33.92
C ALA A 11 3.38 -1.84 33.97
N ALA A 12 2.38 -2.66 33.66
CA ALA A 12 2.53 -4.11 33.55
C ALA A 12 3.20 -4.56 32.23
N GLY A 13 3.44 -3.64 31.29
CA GLY A 13 3.97 -3.96 29.96
C GLY A 13 3.03 -4.82 29.11
N THR A 14 1.71 -4.70 29.33
CA THR A 14 0.69 -5.51 28.62
C THR A 14 0.07 -4.79 27.40
N ALA A 15 0.45 -3.54 27.16
CA ALA A 15 0.17 -2.84 25.92
C ALA A 15 0.97 -3.44 24.75
N VAL A 16 0.46 -3.29 23.54
CA VAL A 16 1.20 -3.56 22.29
C VAL A 16 1.48 -2.26 21.55
N LEU A 17 2.59 -2.22 20.82
CA LEU A 17 2.95 -1.09 19.97
C LEU A 17 2.78 -1.46 18.50
N GLY A 18 2.07 -0.62 17.75
CA GLY A 18 2.05 -0.69 16.29
C GLY A 18 2.68 0.57 15.71
N VAL A 19 3.62 0.40 14.78
CA VAL A 19 4.23 1.51 14.01
C VAL A 19 4.05 1.29 12.51
N GLU A 20 3.62 2.34 11.80
CA GLU A 20 3.45 2.35 10.35
C GLU A 20 4.34 3.43 9.72
N LEU A 21 5.22 3.04 8.81
CA LEU A 21 6.03 3.93 7.98
C LEU A 21 5.29 4.28 6.68
N GLY A 22 4.29 5.15 6.80
CA GLY A 22 3.47 5.63 5.67
C GLY A 22 4.19 6.68 4.80
N SER A 23 3.69 6.89 3.58
CA SER A 23 4.35 7.69 2.51
C SER A 23 4.62 9.18 2.78
N THR A 24 4.12 9.76 3.89
CA THR A 24 4.37 11.16 4.30
C THR A 24 4.40 11.33 5.83
N THR A 25 4.16 10.26 6.59
CA THR A 25 4.13 10.31 8.06
C THR A 25 4.40 8.92 8.59
N ILE A 26 5.34 8.80 9.52
CA ILE A 26 5.48 7.62 10.38
C ILE A 26 4.54 7.82 11.57
N LYS A 27 3.74 6.80 11.91
CA LYS A 27 2.75 6.87 12.99
C LYS A 27 2.93 5.70 13.94
N THR A 28 2.84 5.96 15.23
CA THR A 28 2.92 4.94 16.28
C THR A 28 1.69 5.01 17.17
N VAL A 29 1.13 3.86 17.55
CA VAL A 29 0.09 3.74 18.58
C VAL A 29 0.48 2.71 19.64
N LEU A 30 0.16 3.02 20.89
CA LEU A 30 0.14 2.06 22.00
C LEU A 30 -1.31 1.66 22.25
N VAL A 31 -1.56 0.35 22.25
CA VAL A 31 -2.91 -0.22 22.25
C VAL A 31 -3.08 -1.19 23.42
N GLY A 32 -4.21 -1.08 24.13
CA GLY A 32 -4.56 -1.92 25.27
C GLY A 32 -5.10 -3.31 24.90
N PRO A 33 -5.27 -4.24 25.86
CA PRO A 33 -5.83 -5.57 25.63
C PRO A 33 -7.26 -5.61 25.08
N ASP A 34 -8.00 -4.51 25.23
CA ASP A 34 -9.34 -4.23 24.71
C ASP A 34 -9.33 -3.53 23.32
N HIS A 35 -8.14 -3.32 22.76
CA HIS A 35 -7.88 -2.63 21.51
C HIS A 35 -8.12 -1.10 21.52
N GLU A 36 -8.28 -0.48 22.69
CA GLU A 36 -8.29 0.98 22.83
C GLU A 36 -6.88 1.59 22.62
N VAL A 37 -6.81 2.75 21.97
CA VAL A 37 -5.55 3.50 21.79
C VAL A 37 -5.25 4.28 23.07
N LEU A 38 -4.22 3.85 23.79
CA LEU A 38 -3.79 4.44 25.06
C LEU A 38 -2.96 5.71 24.82
N ALA A 39 -2.10 5.69 23.81
CA ALA A 39 -1.21 6.79 23.43
C ALA A 39 -0.82 6.72 21.95
N SER A 40 -0.37 7.84 21.40
CA SER A 40 -0.04 8.00 19.98
C SER A 40 1.15 8.92 19.74
N GLY A 41 1.99 8.57 18.79
CA GLY A 41 3.11 9.38 18.31
C GLY A 41 3.12 9.48 16.78
N SER A 42 3.81 10.48 16.24
CA SER A 42 3.95 10.66 14.80
C SER A 42 5.18 11.49 14.44
N HIS A 43 5.82 11.15 13.33
CA HIS A 43 6.90 11.93 12.71
C HIS A 43 6.54 12.22 11.25
N ALA A 44 6.57 13.50 10.85
CA ALA A 44 6.33 13.92 9.47
C ALA A 44 7.65 13.86 8.68
N TRP A 45 7.60 13.26 7.49
CA TRP A 45 8.76 13.05 6.61
C TRP A 45 8.32 13.06 5.14
N GLU A 46 9.23 13.32 4.21
CA GLU A 46 8.93 13.43 2.78
C GLU A 46 10.04 12.74 1.96
N ASN A 47 9.65 12.09 0.87
CA ASN A 47 10.60 11.40 0.00
C ASN A 47 11.35 12.38 -0.90
N SER A 48 12.64 12.12 -1.14
CA SER A 48 13.42 12.91 -2.09
C SER A 48 13.40 12.27 -3.48
N PHE A 49 13.52 13.09 -4.52
CA PHE A 49 13.82 12.62 -5.87
C PHE A 49 15.31 12.83 -6.14
N SER A 50 16.11 11.80 -5.91
CA SER A 50 17.56 11.82 -6.07
C SER A 50 17.98 10.79 -7.11
N GLU A 51 18.92 11.12 -7.99
CA GLU A 51 19.44 10.20 -9.03
C GLU A 51 18.34 9.59 -9.92
N ARG A 52 17.24 10.34 -10.12
CA ARG A 52 15.99 9.92 -10.81
C ARG A 52 15.17 8.83 -10.09
N VAL A 53 15.47 8.55 -8.83
CA VAL A 53 14.75 7.61 -7.96
C VAL A 53 14.04 8.36 -6.84
N TRP A 54 12.79 8.01 -6.57
CA TRP A 54 12.06 8.42 -5.37
C TRP A 54 12.51 7.57 -4.18
N THR A 55 13.19 8.18 -3.21
CA THR A 55 13.91 7.49 -2.13
C THR A 55 13.73 8.15 -0.77
N TYR A 56 13.95 7.36 0.28
CA TYR A 56 14.21 7.82 1.65
C TYR A 56 15.62 7.39 2.05
N PRO A 57 16.48 8.31 2.56
CA PRO A 57 17.70 7.93 3.26
C PRO A 57 17.38 7.04 4.46
N LEU A 58 18.19 6.02 4.72
CA LEU A 58 17.93 5.08 5.83
C LEU A 58 18.13 5.74 7.20
N GLU A 59 18.95 6.79 7.25
CA GLU A 59 19.08 7.67 8.40
C GLU A 59 17.75 8.35 8.75
N ALA A 60 16.97 8.78 7.74
CA ALA A 60 15.66 9.38 7.93
C ALA A 60 14.59 8.34 8.31
N VAL A 61 14.71 7.09 7.82
CA VAL A 61 13.90 5.96 8.29
C VAL A 61 14.13 5.72 9.78
N HIS A 62 15.40 5.67 10.21
CA HIS A 62 15.80 5.45 11.59
C HIS A 62 15.42 6.61 12.53
N GLU A 63 15.73 7.85 12.16
CA GLU A 63 15.37 9.04 12.92
C GLU A 63 13.85 9.15 13.10
N GLY A 64 13.09 8.99 12.01
CA GLY A 64 11.64 9.11 12.03
C GLY A 64 10.94 7.99 12.81
N LEU A 65 11.47 6.76 12.74
CA LEU A 65 11.02 5.62 13.53
C LEU A 65 11.18 5.89 15.04
N GLY A 66 12.41 6.22 15.47
CA GLY A 66 12.72 6.51 16.86
C GLY A 66 11.97 7.75 17.38
N ALA A 67 11.83 8.79 16.57
CA ALA A 67 11.05 9.98 16.92
C ALA A 67 9.55 9.69 17.08
N SER A 68 8.95 8.89 16.18
CA SER A 68 7.53 8.52 16.26
C SER A 68 7.24 7.64 17.48
N VAL A 69 8.12 6.68 17.80
CA VAL A 69 7.98 5.84 18.99
C VAL A 69 8.23 6.64 20.28
N THR A 70 9.28 7.46 20.33
CA THR A 70 9.53 8.36 21.47
C THR A 70 8.32 9.25 21.75
N ALA A 71 7.72 9.84 20.71
CA ALA A 71 6.51 10.66 20.87
C ALA A 71 5.32 9.87 21.44
N ALA A 72 5.16 8.58 21.12
CA ALA A 72 4.11 7.74 21.69
C ALA A 72 4.38 7.37 23.16
N LEU A 73 5.65 7.15 23.53
CA LEU A 73 6.09 6.91 24.91
C LEU A 73 5.91 8.17 25.79
N ASP A 74 6.29 9.33 25.26
CA ASP A 74 6.09 10.64 25.90
C ASP A 74 4.59 10.95 26.08
N ASP A 75 3.76 10.59 25.09
CA ASP A 75 2.31 10.75 25.17
C ASP A 75 1.66 9.84 26.22
N ALA A 76 2.14 8.60 26.36
CA ALA A 76 1.72 7.67 27.42
C ALA A 76 2.07 8.21 28.81
N GLU A 77 3.31 8.68 29.00
CA GLU A 77 3.77 9.29 30.25
C GLU A 77 2.96 10.55 30.60
N ARG A 78 2.71 11.42 29.61
CA ARG A 78 1.96 12.67 29.77
C ARG A 78 0.46 12.45 30.05
N ARG A 79 -0.15 11.41 29.49
CA ARG A 79 -1.59 11.12 29.66
C ARG A 79 -1.89 10.28 30.91
N HIS A 80 -1.04 9.30 31.21
CA HIS A 80 -1.32 8.26 32.21
C HIS A 80 -0.30 8.21 33.36
N GLY A 81 0.74 9.04 33.33
CA GLY A 81 1.79 9.09 34.35
C GLY A 81 2.79 7.92 34.29
N VAL A 82 2.77 7.14 33.22
CA VAL A 82 3.57 5.91 33.05
C VAL A 82 4.22 5.87 31.67
N ARG A 83 5.56 5.86 31.65
CA ARG A 83 6.35 5.45 30.48
C ARG A 83 6.55 3.93 30.54
N PRO A 84 6.05 3.13 29.57
CA PRO A 84 6.22 1.69 29.61
C PRO A 84 7.69 1.31 29.38
N THR A 85 8.23 0.42 30.21
CA THR A 85 9.58 -0.15 30.06
C THR A 85 9.60 -1.42 29.23
N SER A 86 8.45 -2.09 29.09
CA SER A 86 8.26 -3.29 28.28
C SER A 86 6.86 -3.28 27.65
N LEU A 87 6.63 -4.16 26.68
CA LEU A 87 5.40 -4.30 25.92
C LEU A 87 5.12 -5.78 25.66
N ALA A 88 3.86 -6.15 25.44
CA ALA A 88 3.46 -7.53 25.17
C ALA A 88 3.91 -7.99 23.79
N ALA A 89 3.91 -7.08 22.80
CA ALA A 89 4.45 -7.27 21.47
C ALA A 89 4.62 -5.94 20.73
N ILE A 90 5.45 -5.96 19.68
CA ILE A 90 5.62 -4.85 18.71
C ILE A 90 5.21 -5.34 17.31
N GLY A 91 4.60 -4.46 16.52
CA GLY A 91 4.29 -4.68 15.11
C GLY A 91 4.80 -3.53 14.25
N VAL A 92 5.43 -3.88 13.12
CA VAL A 92 5.97 -2.93 12.13
C VAL A 92 5.19 -3.05 10.83
N SER A 93 4.78 -1.93 10.29
CA SER A 93 4.19 -1.83 8.96
C SER A 93 4.87 -0.72 8.16
N ALA A 94 4.87 -0.83 6.83
CA ALA A 94 5.36 0.21 5.94
C ALA A 94 4.58 0.23 4.63
N MET A 95 4.75 1.30 3.85
CA MET A 95 4.28 1.34 2.47
C MET A 95 4.73 0.11 1.68
N MET A 96 3.79 -0.61 1.05
CA MET A 96 4.09 -1.84 0.33
C MET A 96 5.06 -1.64 -0.84
N HIS A 97 5.70 -2.75 -1.22
CA HIS A 97 6.60 -2.87 -2.36
C HIS A 97 7.93 -2.11 -2.23
N GLY A 98 8.56 -1.83 -3.37
CA GLY A 98 9.85 -1.16 -3.48
C GLY A 98 11.04 -2.12 -3.45
N TYR A 99 12.24 -1.56 -3.38
CA TYR A 99 13.50 -2.29 -3.53
C TYR A 99 14.59 -1.74 -2.60
N VAL A 100 14.82 -2.45 -1.50
CA VAL A 100 15.98 -2.28 -0.60
C VAL A 100 16.94 -3.43 -0.91
N ALA A 101 18.03 -3.16 -1.63
CA ALA A 101 19.07 -4.15 -1.90
C ALA A 101 20.25 -3.96 -0.96
N LEU A 102 20.60 -5.03 -0.24
CA LEU A 102 21.66 -5.06 0.75
C LEU A 102 22.77 -6.04 0.34
N ASP A 103 23.99 -5.76 0.76
CA ASP A 103 25.07 -6.74 0.73
C ASP A 103 25.05 -7.70 1.93
N ALA A 104 26.07 -8.54 2.04
CA ALA A 104 26.20 -9.55 3.09
C ALA A 104 26.37 -8.96 4.49
N ASP A 105 26.96 -7.76 4.61
CA ASP A 105 27.09 -7.04 5.88
C ASP A 105 25.78 -6.32 6.25
N GLY A 106 24.92 -6.07 5.25
CA GLY A 106 23.61 -5.45 5.40
C GLY A 106 23.58 -3.98 5.03
N GLU A 107 24.62 -3.49 4.36
CA GLU A 107 24.73 -2.11 3.90
C GLU A 107 23.93 -1.88 2.62
N LEU A 108 23.38 -0.68 2.46
CA LEU A 108 22.54 -0.33 1.32
C LEU A 108 23.39 -0.16 0.05
N LEU A 109 23.07 -0.94 -0.97
CA LEU A 109 23.84 -0.98 -2.21
C LEU A 109 23.45 0.10 -3.24
N VAL A 110 22.17 0.48 -3.27
CA VAL A 110 21.59 1.52 -4.13
C VAL A 110 20.48 2.24 -3.38
N PRO A 111 20.16 3.52 -3.71
CA PRO A 111 19.07 4.24 -3.06
C PRO A 111 17.76 3.44 -3.05
N PHE A 112 17.09 3.38 -1.89
CA PHE A 112 15.83 2.66 -1.72
C PHE A 112 14.79 3.13 -2.75
N ARG A 113 14.36 2.21 -3.62
CA ARG A 113 13.35 2.51 -4.64
C ARG A 113 11.99 2.33 -3.99
N THR A 114 11.34 3.45 -3.61
CA THR A 114 9.95 3.44 -3.12
C THR A 114 8.96 3.00 -4.21
N TRP A 115 7.71 2.68 -3.82
CA TRP A 115 6.62 2.32 -4.73
C TRP A 115 6.32 3.31 -5.87
N ARG A 116 6.78 4.57 -5.75
CA ARG A 116 6.62 5.60 -6.81
C ARG A 116 7.55 5.41 -8.01
N ASN A 117 8.49 4.46 -7.97
CA ASN A 117 9.44 4.21 -9.05
C ASN A 117 8.88 3.24 -10.09
N THR A 118 8.03 3.73 -10.99
CA THR A 118 7.47 2.95 -12.10
C THR A 118 8.39 2.94 -13.33
N THR A 119 9.66 2.56 -13.14
CA THR A 119 10.70 2.59 -14.19
C THR A 119 11.05 1.21 -14.76
N THR A 120 10.31 0.19 -14.37
CA THR A 120 10.61 -1.23 -14.58
C THR A 120 9.65 -1.88 -15.61
N GLU A 121 9.11 -1.09 -16.54
CA GLU A 121 8.07 -1.50 -17.50
C GLU A 121 8.45 -2.78 -18.26
N THR A 122 9.69 -2.85 -18.77
CA THR A 122 10.21 -4.03 -19.47
C THR A 122 10.21 -5.27 -18.57
N ALA A 123 10.77 -5.16 -17.36
CA ALA A 123 10.80 -6.26 -16.41
C ALA A 123 9.39 -6.72 -15.99
N ALA A 124 8.49 -5.77 -15.70
CA ALA A 124 7.10 -6.04 -15.35
C ALA A 124 6.37 -6.80 -16.48
N HIS A 125 6.54 -6.36 -17.73
CA HIS A 125 5.94 -7.01 -18.89
C HIS A 125 6.50 -8.42 -19.12
N GLU A 126 7.83 -8.58 -19.12
CA GLU A 126 8.48 -9.86 -19.34
C GLU A 126 8.19 -10.88 -18.24
N LEU A 127 8.16 -10.47 -16.97
CA LEU A 127 7.79 -11.34 -15.86
C LEU A 127 6.30 -11.68 -15.89
N THR A 128 5.42 -10.71 -16.19
CA THR A 128 3.97 -10.99 -16.28
C THR A 128 3.67 -12.07 -17.33
N GLN A 129 4.30 -11.97 -18.50
CA GLN A 129 4.16 -12.97 -19.56
C GLN A 129 4.78 -14.34 -19.16
N ALA A 130 5.86 -14.33 -18.38
CA ALA A 130 6.58 -15.55 -18.01
C ALA A 130 5.89 -16.36 -16.91
N LEU A 131 5.27 -15.67 -15.95
CA LEU A 131 4.66 -16.26 -14.76
C LEU A 131 3.17 -16.54 -14.95
N ASP A 132 2.55 -16.03 -16.02
CA ASP A 132 1.10 -15.99 -16.22
C ASP A 132 0.38 -15.37 -14.99
N HIS A 133 0.97 -14.29 -14.48
CA HIS A 133 0.55 -13.59 -13.26
C HIS A 133 0.91 -12.11 -13.38
N ASN A 134 0.02 -11.17 -13.05
CA ASN A 134 0.31 -9.74 -13.18
C ASN A 134 1.43 -9.32 -12.21
N VAL A 135 2.56 -8.82 -12.72
CA VAL A 135 3.69 -8.33 -11.92
C VAL A 135 3.80 -6.80 -12.08
N PRO A 136 3.28 -6.02 -11.12
CA PRO A 136 3.37 -4.57 -11.14
C PRO A 136 4.80 -4.04 -11.11
N MET A 137 5.06 -2.96 -11.85
CA MET A 137 6.37 -2.29 -11.91
C MET A 137 7.01 -1.99 -10.54
N ARG A 138 6.19 -1.64 -9.55
CA ARG A 138 6.63 -1.27 -8.20
C ARG A 138 7.11 -2.44 -7.33
N TRP A 139 6.88 -3.68 -7.74
CA TRP A 139 7.26 -4.88 -6.98
C TRP A 139 8.77 -5.07 -6.93
N THR A 140 9.24 -5.66 -5.83
CA THR A 140 10.65 -5.92 -5.57
C THR A 140 11.29 -6.80 -6.65
N ALA A 141 10.60 -7.84 -7.12
CA ALA A 141 11.09 -8.69 -8.21
C ALA A 141 11.17 -7.97 -9.57
N ALA A 142 10.25 -7.03 -9.86
CA ALA A 142 10.33 -6.21 -11.07
C ALA A 142 11.55 -5.27 -11.02
N HIS A 143 11.85 -4.67 -9.86
CA HIS A 143 13.08 -3.90 -9.65
C HIS A 143 14.36 -4.74 -9.76
N LEU A 144 14.38 -5.94 -9.17
CA LEU A 144 15.52 -6.86 -9.27
C LEU A 144 15.78 -7.27 -10.72
N TYR A 145 14.73 -7.68 -11.44
CA TYR A 145 14.88 -8.11 -12.83
C TYR A 145 15.21 -6.94 -13.76
N GLN A 146 14.65 -5.74 -13.55
CA GLN A 146 15.06 -4.54 -14.30
C GLN A 146 16.55 -4.23 -14.09
N ALA A 147 17.05 -4.32 -12.85
CA ALA A 147 18.47 -4.14 -12.58
C ALA A 147 19.34 -5.14 -13.36
N VAL A 148 18.90 -6.40 -13.46
CA VAL A 148 19.56 -7.44 -14.27
C VAL A 148 19.49 -7.11 -15.77
N LEU A 149 18.37 -6.58 -16.27
CA LEU A 149 18.24 -6.14 -17.68
C LEU A 149 19.13 -4.93 -18.00
N GLU A 150 19.35 -4.04 -17.03
CA GLU A 150 20.18 -2.83 -17.15
C GLU A 150 21.67 -3.05 -16.80
N ARG A 151 22.01 -4.24 -16.29
CA ARG A 151 23.38 -4.63 -15.87
C ARG A 151 23.95 -3.72 -14.77
N GLU A 152 23.11 -3.39 -13.79
CA GLU A 152 23.49 -2.49 -12.70
C GLU A 152 24.64 -3.03 -11.81
N GLU A 153 25.54 -2.14 -11.39
CA GLU A 153 26.81 -2.48 -10.72
C GLU A 153 26.63 -3.20 -9.37
N HIS A 154 25.54 -2.95 -8.65
CA HIS A 154 25.33 -3.56 -7.33
C HIS A 154 25.04 -5.05 -7.35
N LEU A 155 24.66 -5.62 -8.50
CA LEU A 155 24.21 -7.01 -8.61
C LEU A 155 25.30 -8.04 -8.26
N ASP A 156 26.58 -7.65 -8.29
CA ASP A 156 27.68 -8.55 -7.92
C ASP A 156 27.97 -8.52 -6.40
N ARG A 157 27.29 -7.65 -5.65
CA ARG A 157 27.37 -7.54 -4.18
C ARG A 157 26.07 -7.87 -3.45
N VAL A 158 24.94 -7.97 -4.17
CA VAL A 158 23.62 -8.19 -3.54
C VAL A 158 23.54 -9.57 -2.88
N ALA A 159 23.20 -9.57 -1.59
CA ALA A 159 23.00 -10.77 -0.79
C ALA A 159 21.56 -10.86 -0.26
N HIS A 160 20.84 -9.74 -0.17
CA HIS A 160 19.46 -9.71 0.27
C HIS A 160 18.68 -8.58 -0.43
N VAL A 161 17.41 -8.82 -0.75
CA VAL A 161 16.50 -7.80 -1.31
C VAL A 161 15.17 -7.87 -0.58
N THR A 162 14.69 -6.73 -0.07
CA THR A 162 13.49 -6.67 0.79
C THR A 162 12.73 -5.34 0.62
N THR A 163 11.59 -5.23 1.31
CA THR A 163 10.75 -4.02 1.42
C THR A 163 11.23 -3.13 2.57
N LEU A 164 10.61 -1.96 2.73
CA LEU A 164 10.87 -1.09 3.89
C LEU A 164 10.44 -1.76 5.21
N ALA A 165 9.34 -2.53 5.24
CA ALA A 165 8.87 -3.22 6.44
C ALA A 165 9.86 -4.32 6.85
N GLY A 166 10.31 -5.14 5.90
CA GLY A 166 11.33 -6.17 6.13
C GLY A 166 12.68 -5.60 6.53
N TYR A 167 13.10 -4.47 5.95
CA TYR A 167 14.33 -3.75 6.35
C TYR A 167 14.27 -3.32 7.83
N VAL A 168 13.22 -2.58 8.22
CA VAL A 168 13.05 -2.09 9.59
C VAL A 168 12.97 -3.27 10.58
N HIS A 169 12.23 -4.32 10.23
CA HIS A 169 12.13 -5.51 11.08
C HIS A 169 13.47 -6.23 11.28
N ARG A 170 14.30 -6.34 10.23
CA ARG A 170 15.66 -6.86 10.34
C ARG A 170 16.54 -5.97 11.23
N ALA A 171 16.42 -4.65 11.14
CA ALA A 171 17.13 -3.73 12.03
C ALA A 171 16.73 -3.87 13.52
N LEU A 172 15.47 -4.24 13.79
CA LEU A 172 14.96 -4.42 15.16
C LEU A 172 15.20 -5.82 15.76
N THR A 173 15.34 -6.85 14.94
CA THR A 173 15.34 -8.27 15.38
C THR A 173 16.53 -9.11 14.91
N GLY A 174 17.31 -8.60 13.95
CA GLY A 174 18.31 -9.37 13.20
C GLY A 174 17.73 -10.37 12.19
N ARG A 175 16.39 -10.53 12.08
CA ARG A 175 15.75 -11.54 11.22
C ARG A 175 15.26 -10.94 9.90
N ALA A 176 15.64 -11.58 8.79
CA ALA A 176 15.17 -11.28 7.44
C ALA A 176 13.83 -12.02 7.16
N VAL A 177 12.73 -11.47 7.66
CA VAL A 177 11.37 -12.02 7.52
C VAL A 177 10.38 -10.92 7.14
N VAL A 178 9.30 -11.31 6.47
CA VAL A 178 8.13 -10.46 6.17
C VAL A 178 6.83 -11.20 6.46
N GLY A 179 5.76 -10.46 6.70
CA GLY A 179 4.41 -10.98 6.66
C GLY A 179 4.00 -11.37 5.23
N VAL A 180 3.13 -12.37 5.09
CA VAL A 180 2.70 -12.87 3.77
C VAL A 180 2.00 -11.80 2.92
N GLY A 181 1.32 -10.83 3.55
CA GLY A 181 0.75 -9.68 2.85
C GLY A 181 1.84 -8.87 2.13
N ASP A 182 2.90 -8.48 2.84
CA ASP A 182 4.04 -7.77 2.23
C ASP A 182 4.87 -8.66 1.29
N ALA A 183 5.00 -9.97 1.58
CA ALA A 183 5.64 -10.93 0.68
C ALA A 183 4.96 -10.97 -0.70
N SER A 184 3.63 -10.93 -0.73
CA SER A 184 2.86 -10.82 -1.98
C SER A 184 3.01 -9.47 -2.71
N GLY A 185 3.67 -8.48 -2.09
CA GLY A 185 4.15 -7.26 -2.74
C GLY A 185 5.60 -7.32 -3.25
N ILE A 186 6.33 -8.39 -2.95
CA ILE A 186 7.70 -8.71 -3.42
C ILE A 186 7.62 -9.58 -4.67
N PHE A 187 6.88 -10.69 -4.59
CA PHE A 187 6.76 -11.74 -5.61
C PHE A 187 5.47 -12.58 -5.39
N PRO A 188 4.93 -13.30 -6.38
CA PRO A 188 3.73 -14.12 -6.18
C PRO A 188 3.89 -15.18 -5.08
N VAL A 189 2.81 -15.41 -4.35
CA VAL A 189 2.71 -16.39 -3.25
C VAL A 189 1.67 -17.45 -3.55
N ASP A 190 1.96 -18.69 -3.17
CA ASP A 190 1.02 -19.81 -3.23
C ASP A 190 0.08 -19.76 -2.00
N PRO A 191 -1.24 -19.62 -2.16
CA PRO A 191 -2.18 -19.54 -1.04
C PRO A 191 -2.24 -20.83 -0.21
N ALA A 192 -1.87 -21.99 -0.76
CA ALA A 192 -1.85 -23.24 -0.01
C ALA A 192 -0.72 -23.26 1.05
N THR A 193 0.43 -22.67 0.73
CA THR A 193 1.59 -22.59 1.62
C THR A 193 1.71 -21.26 2.39
N ALA A 194 1.15 -20.17 1.87
CA ALA A 194 1.36 -18.78 2.31
C ALA A 194 2.84 -18.35 2.26
N ASP A 195 3.53 -18.82 1.23
CA ASP A 195 4.94 -18.57 0.94
C ASP A 195 5.10 -18.37 -0.58
N TYR A 196 6.25 -17.94 -1.06
CA TYR A 196 6.47 -17.70 -2.49
C TYR A 196 6.20 -18.96 -3.34
N ASP A 197 5.60 -18.76 -4.52
CA ASP A 197 5.36 -19.87 -5.46
C ASP A 197 6.71 -20.38 -6.02
N GLU A 198 7.07 -21.61 -5.64
CA GLU A 198 8.32 -22.27 -6.04
C GLU A 198 8.49 -22.45 -7.56
N ALA A 199 7.39 -22.67 -8.28
CA ALA A 199 7.46 -22.81 -9.73
C ALA A 199 7.71 -21.46 -10.41
N MET A 200 7.09 -20.39 -9.91
CA MET A 200 7.35 -19.03 -10.36
C MET A 200 8.76 -18.56 -9.99
N LEU A 201 9.27 -18.89 -8.79
CA LEU A 201 10.66 -18.60 -8.39
C LEU A 201 11.65 -19.26 -9.35
N ALA A 202 11.43 -20.52 -9.72
CA ALA A 202 12.29 -21.22 -10.69
C ALA A 202 12.30 -20.54 -12.07
N ILE A 203 11.18 -19.97 -12.53
CA ILE A 203 11.10 -19.20 -13.78
C ILE A 203 11.86 -17.88 -13.68
N LEU A 204 11.77 -17.18 -12.54
CA LEU A 204 12.55 -15.96 -12.27
C LEU A 204 14.06 -16.26 -12.28
N ASP A 205 14.49 -17.29 -11.57
CA ASP A 205 15.89 -17.71 -11.49
C ASP A 205 16.43 -18.14 -12.86
N GLU A 206 15.68 -18.91 -13.66
CA GLU A 206 16.07 -19.29 -15.02
C GLU A 206 16.23 -18.07 -15.94
N ARG A 207 15.37 -17.05 -15.79
CA ARG A 207 15.45 -15.79 -16.54
C ARG A 207 16.63 -14.92 -16.13
N ILE A 208 16.88 -14.79 -14.83
CA ILE A 208 18.04 -14.08 -14.29
C ILE A 208 19.33 -14.77 -14.74
N ALA A 209 19.42 -16.08 -14.59
CA ALA A 209 20.60 -16.87 -14.96
C ALA A 209 20.93 -16.73 -16.45
N ARG A 210 19.96 -16.93 -17.35
CA ARG A 210 20.15 -16.76 -18.80
C ARG A 210 20.63 -15.35 -19.16
N ARG A 211 20.10 -14.32 -18.50
CA ARG A 211 20.50 -12.94 -18.79
C ARG A 211 21.92 -12.64 -18.29
N ARG A 212 22.25 -13.04 -17.07
CA ARG A 212 23.59 -12.88 -16.47
C ARG A 212 24.64 -13.65 -17.29
N GLU A 213 24.34 -14.87 -17.72
CA GLU A 213 25.20 -15.69 -18.60
C GLU A 213 25.44 -15.00 -19.96
N ALA A 214 24.38 -14.55 -20.64
CA ALA A 214 24.49 -13.84 -21.92
C ALA A 214 25.29 -12.53 -21.83
N ASP A 215 25.22 -11.86 -20.68
CA ASP A 215 25.96 -10.63 -20.39
C ASP A 215 27.40 -10.89 -19.91
N GLY A 216 27.79 -12.14 -19.64
CA GLY A 216 29.11 -12.54 -19.13
C GLY A 216 29.34 -12.19 -17.65
N ALA A 217 28.26 -12.00 -16.90
CA ALA A 217 28.28 -11.62 -15.48
C ALA A 217 28.28 -12.84 -14.54
N ALA A 218 28.59 -12.62 -13.27
CA ALA A 218 28.47 -13.65 -12.23
C ALA A 218 27.00 -14.11 -12.08
N ALA A 219 26.76 -15.31 -11.56
CA ALA A 219 25.41 -15.72 -11.16
C ALA A 219 24.89 -14.82 -10.01
N LEU A 220 23.58 -14.71 -9.85
CA LEU A 220 22.99 -14.30 -8.57
C LEU A 220 22.76 -15.55 -7.70
N PRO A 221 22.69 -15.40 -6.36
CA PRO A 221 22.03 -16.39 -5.52
C PRO A 221 20.58 -16.61 -5.98
N PRO A 222 19.97 -17.79 -5.74
CA PRO A 222 18.55 -18.04 -6.03
C PRO A 222 17.65 -16.99 -5.38
N ALA A 223 16.55 -16.63 -6.03
CA ALA A 223 15.58 -15.66 -5.51
C ALA A 223 15.05 -16.06 -4.11
N ARG A 224 14.94 -17.37 -3.85
CA ARG A 224 14.58 -17.95 -2.54
C ARG A 224 15.57 -17.62 -1.42
N GLU A 225 16.84 -17.37 -1.73
CA GLU A 225 17.88 -16.94 -0.78
C GLU A 225 17.97 -15.41 -0.68
N LEU A 226 17.69 -14.69 -1.78
CA LEU A 226 17.68 -13.22 -1.82
C LEU A 226 16.48 -12.61 -1.09
N PHE A 227 15.29 -13.22 -1.17
CA PHE A 227 14.06 -12.68 -0.59
C PHE A 227 13.89 -13.03 0.90
N PRO A 228 13.20 -12.19 1.69
CA PRO A 228 12.89 -12.47 3.09
C PRO A 228 11.87 -13.62 3.21
N VAL A 229 11.98 -14.42 4.27
CA VAL A 229 11.04 -15.53 4.53
C VAL A 229 9.64 -15.00 4.83
N SER A 230 8.64 -15.51 4.11
CA SER A 230 7.21 -15.22 4.35
C SER A 230 6.72 -15.88 5.64
N LEU A 231 5.93 -15.15 6.43
CA LEU A 231 5.28 -15.62 7.65
C LEU A 231 3.81 -15.19 7.70
N ARG A 232 2.92 -16.09 8.12
CA ARG A 232 1.53 -15.77 8.48
C ARG A 232 1.46 -15.03 9.82
N ALA A 233 0.45 -14.18 9.98
CA ALA A 233 0.13 -13.52 11.24
C ALA A 233 0.14 -14.50 12.44
N GLY A 234 0.69 -14.05 13.57
CA GLY A 234 0.80 -14.83 14.80
C GLY A 234 2.01 -15.77 14.88
N GLN A 235 2.72 -16.03 13.78
CA GLN A 235 3.98 -16.79 13.79
C GLN A 235 5.14 -16.00 14.43
N ASP A 236 6.19 -16.72 14.84
CA ASP A 236 7.37 -16.11 15.45
C ASP A 236 8.24 -15.36 14.42
N ALA A 237 8.24 -14.03 14.50
CA ALA A 237 9.10 -13.15 13.70
C ALA A 237 10.35 -12.67 14.45
N GLY A 238 10.56 -13.09 15.70
CA GLY A 238 11.70 -12.73 16.54
C GLY A 238 11.35 -11.80 17.69
N ALA A 239 12.38 -11.27 18.33
CA ALA A 239 12.26 -10.35 19.46
C ALA A 239 13.22 -9.17 19.31
N LEU A 240 12.85 -8.05 19.92
CA LEU A 240 13.58 -6.79 19.91
C LEU A 240 14.99 -6.99 20.49
N THR A 241 16.03 -6.66 19.71
CA THR A 241 17.43 -6.70 20.19
C THR A 241 17.76 -5.47 21.05
N PRO A 242 18.87 -5.46 21.80
CA PRO A 242 19.35 -4.25 22.47
C PRO A 242 19.56 -3.07 21.51
N GLU A 243 20.07 -3.33 20.31
CA GLU A 243 20.27 -2.35 19.25
C GLU A 243 18.93 -1.83 18.71
N GLY A 244 17.96 -2.74 18.49
CA GLY A 244 16.61 -2.40 18.10
C GLY A 244 15.87 -1.58 19.17
N ALA A 245 16.06 -1.89 20.45
CA ALA A 245 15.51 -1.11 21.55
C ALA A 245 16.08 0.32 21.58
N ALA A 246 17.39 0.48 21.37
CA ALA A 246 18.03 1.80 21.26
C ALA A 246 17.59 2.58 20.00
N LEU A 247 17.22 1.89 18.91
CA LEU A 247 16.66 2.49 17.71
C LEU A 247 15.23 3.01 17.92
N LEU A 248 14.40 2.31 18.69
CA LEU A 248 13.03 2.72 19.00
C LEU A 248 12.95 3.79 20.11
N ASP A 249 13.76 3.65 21.16
CA ASP A 249 13.78 4.54 22.33
C ASP A 249 15.23 4.92 22.69
N PRO A 250 15.76 6.02 22.13
CA PRO A 250 17.09 6.54 22.45
C PRO A 250 17.31 6.92 23.93
N THR A 251 16.25 6.94 24.76
CA THR A 251 16.40 7.14 26.21
C THR A 251 16.88 5.89 26.95
N GLY A 252 16.76 4.71 26.32
CA GLY A 252 17.11 3.41 26.91
C GLY A 252 16.14 2.94 27.98
N THR A 253 14.88 3.40 27.97
CA THR A 253 13.84 2.97 28.91
C THR A 253 13.19 1.66 28.48
N LEU A 254 12.99 1.48 27.17
CA LEU A 254 12.41 0.27 26.58
C LEU A 254 13.41 -0.90 26.61
N THR A 255 12.99 -2.05 27.16
CA THR A 255 13.84 -3.23 27.27
C THR A 255 13.80 -4.12 26.02
N ALA A 256 14.93 -4.72 25.67
CA ALA A 256 15.02 -5.80 24.69
C ALA A 256 14.22 -7.05 25.10
N GLY A 257 13.97 -7.96 24.15
CA GLY A 257 13.27 -9.24 24.38
C GLY A 257 11.75 -9.20 24.15
N ILE A 258 11.18 -8.03 23.86
CA ILE A 258 9.78 -7.87 23.43
C ILE A 258 9.57 -8.63 22.11
N PRO A 259 8.59 -9.53 21.97
CA PRO A 259 8.37 -10.26 20.73
C PRO A 259 7.80 -9.35 19.63
N LEU A 260 8.13 -9.63 18.38
CA LEU A 260 7.52 -8.97 17.22
C LEU A 260 6.59 -9.93 16.46
N CYS A 261 5.49 -9.41 15.92
CA CYS A 261 4.74 -10.09 14.86
C CYS A 261 5.48 -9.96 13.52
N PRO A 262 5.15 -10.76 12.48
CA PRO A 262 5.64 -10.52 11.13
C PRO A 262 5.35 -9.08 10.68
N PRO A 263 6.29 -8.39 10.01
CA PRO A 263 6.10 -7.02 9.58
C PRO A 263 5.26 -6.99 8.30
N GLU A 264 4.28 -6.10 8.20
CA GLU A 264 3.24 -6.18 7.17
C GLU A 264 3.08 -4.93 6.31
N GLY A 265 2.56 -5.12 5.10
CA GLY A 265 2.27 -4.06 4.16
C GLY A 265 1.12 -3.16 4.60
N ASP A 266 1.19 -1.86 4.30
CA ASP A 266 0.15 -0.87 4.63
C ASP A 266 -1.25 -1.21 4.10
N ALA A 267 -1.35 -1.86 2.93
CA ALA A 267 -2.64 -2.36 2.45
C ALA A 267 -3.17 -3.51 3.33
N GLY A 268 -2.33 -4.48 3.71
CA GLY A 268 -2.69 -5.61 4.56
C GLY A 268 -3.09 -5.18 5.98
N THR A 269 -2.36 -4.25 6.59
CA THR A 269 -2.72 -3.68 7.90
C THR A 269 -3.94 -2.77 7.81
N GLY A 270 -4.15 -2.08 6.69
CA GLY A 270 -5.39 -1.39 6.37
C GLY A 270 -6.61 -2.32 6.29
N MET A 271 -6.45 -3.55 5.78
CA MET A 271 -7.51 -4.58 5.78
C MET A 271 -7.80 -5.07 7.20
N VAL A 272 -6.79 -5.29 8.04
CA VAL A 272 -6.98 -5.63 9.46
C VAL A 272 -7.70 -4.50 10.20
N ALA A 273 -7.28 -3.25 10.00
CA ALA A 273 -7.88 -2.06 10.61
C ALA A 273 -9.37 -1.84 10.24
N THR A 274 -9.81 -2.44 9.13
CA THR A 274 -11.17 -2.35 8.61
C THR A 274 -11.97 -3.65 8.75
N HIS A 275 -11.42 -4.67 9.42
CA HIS A 275 -12.01 -6.02 9.56
C HIS A 275 -12.35 -6.69 8.20
N ALA A 276 -11.56 -6.35 7.17
CA ALA A 276 -11.79 -6.72 5.78
C ALA A 276 -10.91 -7.89 5.31
N ILE A 277 -10.70 -8.90 6.17
CA ILE A 277 -9.79 -10.03 5.94
C ILE A 277 -10.49 -11.35 5.61
N ALA A 278 -11.83 -11.40 5.63
CA ALA A 278 -12.60 -12.60 5.32
C ALA A 278 -12.97 -12.66 3.81
N PRO A 279 -13.05 -13.84 3.18
CA PRO A 279 -13.47 -13.98 1.79
C PRO A 279 -14.78 -13.22 1.50
N ARG A 280 -14.86 -12.57 0.33
CA ARG A 280 -15.97 -11.70 -0.11
C ARG A 280 -16.13 -10.39 0.67
N THR A 281 -15.30 -10.13 1.67
CA THR A 281 -15.17 -8.80 2.28
C THR A 281 -14.03 -8.02 1.64
N GLY A 282 -13.96 -6.73 1.92
CA GLY A 282 -12.93 -5.86 1.39
C GLY A 282 -12.95 -4.47 2.01
N ASN A 283 -11.99 -3.65 1.66
CA ASN A 283 -11.93 -2.25 2.07
C ASN A 283 -11.68 -1.32 0.88
N VAL A 284 -12.03 -0.05 1.04
CA VAL A 284 -11.72 0.99 0.05
C VAL A 284 -11.07 2.17 0.76
N SER A 285 -9.86 2.54 0.35
CA SER A 285 -9.22 3.78 0.77
C SER A 285 -9.51 4.88 -0.25
N VAL A 286 -10.04 6.03 0.20
CA VAL A 286 -10.39 7.18 -0.65
C VAL A 286 -9.64 8.43 -0.18
N GLY A 287 -8.52 8.70 -0.85
CA GLY A 287 -7.66 9.86 -0.61
C GLY A 287 -7.33 10.61 -1.90
N THR A 288 -6.07 11.02 -2.05
CA THR A 288 -5.53 11.60 -3.29
C THR A 288 -5.43 10.57 -4.41
N SER A 289 -5.27 9.29 -4.06
CA SER A 289 -5.49 8.09 -4.87
C SER A 289 -6.69 7.30 -4.31
N VAL A 290 -7.12 6.25 -5.02
CA VAL A 290 -8.14 5.30 -4.54
C VAL A 290 -7.61 3.89 -4.71
N PHE A 291 -7.79 3.04 -3.70
CA PHE A 291 -7.64 1.60 -3.88
C PHE A 291 -8.76 0.83 -3.21
N ALA A 292 -9.12 -0.32 -3.80
CA ALA A 292 -10.01 -1.29 -3.19
C ALA A 292 -9.32 -2.65 -3.11
N MET A 293 -9.41 -3.28 -1.94
CA MET A 293 -8.95 -4.65 -1.71
C MET A 293 -10.19 -5.54 -1.57
N VAL A 294 -10.22 -6.67 -2.26
CA VAL A 294 -11.32 -7.66 -2.19
C VAL A 294 -10.74 -9.04 -1.94
N VAL A 295 -11.07 -9.66 -0.81
CA VAL A 295 -10.61 -11.03 -0.50
C VAL A 295 -11.36 -12.02 -1.40
N LEU A 296 -10.61 -12.78 -2.17
CA LEU A 296 -11.12 -13.73 -3.15
C LEU A 296 -11.52 -15.05 -2.48
N THR A 297 -12.49 -15.75 -3.06
CA THR A 297 -12.84 -17.13 -2.68
C THR A 297 -12.13 -18.18 -3.52
N GLU A 298 -11.69 -17.80 -4.72
CA GLU A 298 -11.06 -18.62 -5.74
C GLU A 298 -10.05 -17.73 -6.50
N PRO A 299 -8.98 -18.28 -7.11
CA PRO A 299 -8.10 -17.52 -8.01
C PRO A 299 -8.87 -16.91 -9.19
N LEU A 300 -8.36 -15.80 -9.74
CA LEU A 300 -8.87 -15.25 -11.00
C LEU A 300 -8.56 -16.21 -12.15
N ALA A 301 -9.47 -16.34 -13.13
CA ALA A 301 -9.33 -17.25 -14.26
C ALA A 301 -8.47 -16.70 -15.40
N HIS A 302 -8.21 -15.38 -15.40
CA HIS A 302 -7.36 -14.71 -16.38
C HIS A 302 -6.45 -13.68 -15.69
N VAL A 303 -5.29 -13.42 -16.30
CA VAL A 303 -4.41 -12.31 -15.94
C VAL A 303 -5.03 -10.98 -16.40
N HIS A 304 -5.18 -10.03 -15.49
CA HIS A 304 -5.61 -8.66 -15.76
C HIS A 304 -4.50 -7.72 -15.30
N HIS A 305 -4.03 -6.81 -16.17
CA HIS A 305 -2.97 -5.85 -15.82
C HIS A 305 -3.48 -4.74 -14.91
N GLU A 306 -4.80 -4.57 -14.84
CA GLU A 306 -5.53 -3.59 -14.03
C GLU A 306 -5.77 -4.07 -12.59
N ILE A 307 -5.50 -5.35 -12.29
CA ILE A 307 -5.75 -5.98 -10.99
C ILE A 307 -4.44 -6.56 -10.47
N ASP A 308 -4.00 -6.09 -9.31
CA ASP A 308 -2.83 -6.66 -8.64
C ASP A 308 -3.32 -7.76 -7.68
N VAL A 309 -2.68 -8.93 -7.67
CA VAL A 309 -3.04 -10.02 -6.75
C VAL A 309 -2.05 -10.03 -5.61
N VAL A 310 -2.53 -9.72 -4.42
CA VAL A 310 -1.79 -9.73 -3.15
C VAL A 310 -2.51 -10.65 -2.15
N THR A 311 -2.17 -10.62 -0.87
CA THR A 311 -2.84 -11.45 0.15
C THR A 311 -3.21 -10.70 1.43
N THR A 312 -4.12 -11.30 2.21
CA THR A 312 -4.34 -10.93 3.62
C THR A 312 -3.13 -11.37 4.47
N PRO A 313 -2.95 -10.85 5.70
CA PRO A 313 -1.89 -11.31 6.61
C PRO A 313 -1.95 -12.79 7.04
N VAL A 314 -2.97 -13.56 6.60
CA VAL A 314 -3.04 -15.02 6.78
C VAL A 314 -2.84 -15.80 5.47
N GLY A 315 -2.64 -15.12 4.34
CA GLY A 315 -2.33 -15.71 3.04
C GLY A 315 -3.53 -15.97 2.14
N ASP A 316 -4.73 -15.47 2.48
CA ASP A 316 -5.88 -15.54 1.57
C ASP A 316 -5.66 -14.58 0.38
N PRO A 317 -5.94 -14.98 -0.86
CA PRO A 317 -5.72 -14.14 -2.04
C PRO A 317 -6.66 -12.93 -2.07
N VAL A 318 -6.13 -11.79 -2.51
CA VAL A 318 -6.81 -10.49 -2.52
C VAL A 318 -6.60 -9.82 -3.87
N ALA A 319 -7.70 -9.45 -4.53
CA ALA A 319 -7.64 -8.56 -5.68
C ALA A 319 -7.55 -7.10 -5.21
N MET A 320 -6.48 -6.42 -5.61
CA MET A 320 -6.26 -4.99 -5.42
C MET A 320 -6.57 -4.24 -6.72
N VAL A 321 -7.61 -3.41 -6.71
CA VAL A 321 -7.84 -2.39 -7.73
C VAL A 321 -7.15 -1.12 -7.27
N HIS A 322 -6.05 -0.73 -7.93
CA HIS A 322 -5.34 0.51 -7.62
C HIS A 322 -5.62 1.58 -8.69
N CYS A 323 -6.03 2.77 -8.27
CA CYS A 323 -6.28 3.92 -9.14
C CYS A 323 -5.41 5.09 -8.69
N ASN A 324 -4.60 5.64 -9.60
CA ASN A 324 -3.67 6.71 -9.28
C ASN A 324 -4.39 8.01 -8.83
N ASN A 325 -5.67 8.17 -9.18
CA ASN A 325 -6.45 9.39 -8.95
C ASN A 325 -7.68 9.15 -8.08
N GLY A 326 -7.73 9.90 -6.98
CA GLY A 326 -8.91 10.05 -6.14
C GLY A 326 -9.42 11.49 -6.14
N ALA A 327 -9.53 12.07 -4.95
CA ALA A 327 -10.15 13.37 -4.71
C ALA A 327 -9.29 14.59 -5.09
N SER A 328 -8.06 14.41 -5.59
CA SER A 328 -7.10 15.50 -5.87
C SER A 328 -7.66 16.56 -6.83
N GLU A 329 -8.33 16.15 -7.91
CA GLU A 329 -8.99 17.10 -8.83
C GLU A 329 -10.18 17.79 -8.15
N LEU A 330 -10.93 17.09 -7.30
CA LEU A 330 -12.05 17.69 -6.56
C LEU A 330 -11.58 18.75 -5.56
N ASP A 331 -10.39 18.58 -4.94
CA ASP A 331 -9.74 19.61 -4.12
C ASP A 331 -9.32 20.84 -4.94
N ALA A 332 -8.78 20.65 -6.15
CA ALA A 332 -8.46 21.76 -7.04
C ALA A 332 -9.72 22.59 -7.38
N TRP A 333 -10.85 21.95 -7.68
CA TRP A 333 -12.13 22.63 -7.89
C TRP A 333 -12.67 23.29 -6.61
N ALA A 334 -12.56 22.63 -5.45
CA ALA A 334 -12.92 23.24 -4.17
C ALA A 334 -12.11 24.52 -3.88
N GLY A 335 -10.81 24.53 -4.22
CA GLY A 335 -9.96 25.71 -4.17
C GLY A 335 -10.44 26.86 -5.08
N VAL A 336 -10.91 26.56 -6.30
CA VAL A 336 -11.50 27.54 -7.21
C VAL A 336 -12.80 28.13 -6.64
N PHE A 337 -13.69 27.29 -6.08
CA PHE A 337 -14.94 27.76 -5.48
C PHE A 337 -14.72 28.55 -4.19
N HIS A 338 -13.74 28.18 -3.37
CA HIS A 338 -13.32 28.97 -2.20
C HIS A 338 -12.82 30.36 -2.64
N ALA A 339 -11.90 30.44 -3.62
CA ALA A 339 -11.42 31.72 -4.13
C ALA A 339 -12.54 32.60 -4.73
N PHE A 340 -13.53 31.99 -5.39
CA PHE A 340 -14.74 32.69 -5.86
C PHE A 340 -15.59 33.25 -4.70
N ALA A 341 -15.79 32.46 -3.63
CA ALA A 341 -16.51 32.92 -2.43
C ALA A 341 -15.78 34.08 -1.75
N THR A 342 -14.46 33.98 -1.56
CA THR A 342 -13.63 35.06 -1.01
C THR A 342 -13.72 36.33 -1.85
N ALA A 343 -13.71 36.22 -3.18
CA ALA A 343 -13.84 37.36 -4.10
C ALA A 343 -15.21 38.07 -4.02
N LEU A 344 -16.25 37.37 -3.57
CA LEU A 344 -17.57 37.95 -3.26
C LEU A 344 -17.67 38.52 -1.83
N GLY A 345 -16.62 38.40 -1.01
CA GLY A 345 -16.61 38.83 0.39
C GLY A 345 -17.12 37.79 1.39
N HIS A 346 -17.19 36.51 1.00
CA HIS A 346 -17.51 35.41 1.91
C HIS A 346 -16.22 34.69 2.35
N ASP A 347 -15.85 34.86 3.62
CA ASP A 347 -14.73 34.17 4.26
C ASP A 347 -15.23 32.82 4.81
N ALA A 348 -15.43 31.85 3.90
CA ALA A 348 -15.88 30.50 4.23
C ALA A 348 -14.69 29.55 4.40
N ASP A 349 -14.74 28.69 5.41
CA ASP A 349 -13.70 27.66 5.61
C ASP A 349 -13.63 26.69 4.41
N ARG A 350 -12.46 26.10 4.19
CA ARG A 350 -12.28 25.14 3.08
C ARG A 350 -13.14 23.89 3.28
N ASP A 351 -13.27 23.39 4.51
CA ASP A 351 -14.10 22.22 4.81
C ASP A 351 -15.60 22.54 4.62
N ASP A 352 -16.04 23.78 4.91
CA ASP A 352 -17.41 24.24 4.61
C ASP A 352 -17.68 24.24 3.10
N VAL A 353 -16.74 24.77 2.30
CA VAL A 353 -16.83 24.74 0.82
C VAL A 353 -16.93 23.30 0.32
N PHE A 354 -16.06 22.40 0.80
CA PHE A 354 -16.14 20.97 0.46
C PHE A 354 -17.49 20.34 0.85
N GLY A 355 -17.99 20.62 2.05
CA GLY A 355 -19.28 20.13 2.53
C GLY A 355 -20.43 20.55 1.61
N VAL A 356 -20.46 21.81 1.18
CA VAL A 356 -21.45 22.34 0.23
C VAL A 356 -21.31 21.67 -1.14
N LEU A 357 -20.10 21.56 -1.69
CA LEU A 357 -19.87 20.95 -3.00
C LEU A 357 -20.28 19.47 -3.03
N LEU A 358 -19.97 18.72 -1.98
CA LEU A 358 -20.40 17.33 -1.81
C LEU A 358 -21.93 17.23 -1.65
N ALA A 359 -22.56 18.10 -0.86
CA ALA A 359 -24.02 18.13 -0.75
C ALA A 359 -24.69 18.40 -2.11
N GLN A 360 -24.18 19.37 -2.88
CA GLN A 360 -24.67 19.69 -4.23
C GLN A 360 -24.56 18.51 -5.21
N ALA A 361 -23.55 17.64 -5.08
CA ALA A 361 -23.44 16.44 -5.91
C ALA A 361 -24.68 15.51 -5.81
N LEU A 362 -25.37 15.48 -4.66
CA LEU A 362 -26.60 14.70 -4.48
C LEU A 362 -27.79 15.26 -5.27
N GLU A 363 -27.89 16.58 -5.38
CA GLU A 363 -28.92 17.31 -6.11
C GLU A 363 -28.76 17.22 -7.63
N GLY A 364 -27.59 16.78 -8.11
CA GLY A 364 -27.31 16.56 -9.52
C GLY A 364 -28.20 15.49 -10.16
N GLU A 365 -28.41 15.60 -11.46
CA GLU A 365 -29.10 14.61 -12.27
C GLU A 365 -28.32 13.28 -12.28
N ALA A 366 -29.01 12.15 -12.44
CA ALA A 366 -28.39 10.83 -12.25
C ALA A 366 -27.22 10.53 -13.21
N ASP A 367 -27.18 11.17 -14.37
CA ASP A 367 -26.13 11.10 -15.40
C ASP A 367 -25.17 12.30 -15.35
N GLY A 368 -25.20 13.10 -14.28
CA GLY A 368 -24.43 14.35 -14.18
C GLY A 368 -24.85 15.40 -15.20
N GLY A 369 -26.09 15.37 -15.72
CA GLY A 369 -26.56 16.28 -16.76
C GLY A 369 -25.83 16.10 -18.09
N GLY A 370 -25.28 14.91 -18.34
CA GLY A 370 -24.45 14.62 -19.50
C GLY A 370 -23.08 15.30 -19.48
N LEU A 371 -22.56 15.68 -18.30
CA LEU A 371 -21.18 16.11 -18.10
C LEU A 371 -20.27 14.88 -17.86
N LEU A 372 -19.03 14.94 -18.33
CA LEU A 372 -17.99 13.96 -17.98
C LEU A 372 -16.79 14.70 -17.40
N ALA A 373 -16.38 14.32 -16.19
CA ALA A 373 -15.16 14.82 -15.56
C ALA A 373 -14.09 13.73 -15.55
N TYR A 374 -12.99 13.96 -16.25
CA TYR A 374 -11.78 13.17 -16.15
C TYR A 374 -10.93 13.76 -15.01
N ASN A 375 -10.71 13.01 -13.94
CA ASN A 375 -9.93 13.44 -12.76
C ASN A 375 -8.44 13.04 -12.84
N TYR A 376 -7.98 12.61 -14.01
CA TYR A 376 -6.64 12.04 -14.19
C TYR A 376 -5.56 13.12 -14.13
N LEU A 377 -5.01 13.32 -12.94
CA LEU A 377 -3.92 14.25 -12.63
C LEU A 377 -2.55 13.55 -12.65
N ALA A 378 -2.49 12.27 -12.26
CA ALA A 378 -1.26 11.48 -12.12
C ALA A 378 -1.10 10.39 -13.21
N GLY A 379 -1.71 10.60 -14.38
CA GLY A 379 -1.98 9.50 -15.33
C GLY A 379 -2.95 8.48 -14.75
N GLU A 380 -3.33 7.45 -15.49
CA GLU A 380 -4.17 6.36 -14.97
C GLU A 380 -3.88 5.04 -15.71
N PRO A 381 -3.06 4.13 -15.13
CA PRO A 381 -2.66 2.86 -15.75
C PRO A 381 -3.84 1.98 -16.16
N VAL A 382 -4.89 1.89 -15.32
CA VAL A 382 -6.13 1.14 -15.57
C VAL A 382 -6.89 1.62 -16.83
N THR A 383 -6.57 2.81 -17.36
CA THR A 383 -7.13 3.31 -18.63
C THR A 383 -6.07 3.58 -19.71
N GLY A 384 -4.82 3.17 -19.47
CA GLY A 384 -3.71 3.33 -20.42
C GLY A 384 -3.24 4.77 -20.62
N LEU A 385 -3.45 5.67 -19.65
CA LEU A 385 -3.03 7.07 -19.75
C LEU A 385 -1.72 7.33 -18.98
N PRO A 386 -0.58 7.61 -19.65
CA PRO A 386 0.71 7.76 -18.98
C PRO A 386 0.88 9.11 -18.25
N GLU A 387 0.06 10.12 -18.58
CA GLU A 387 0.18 11.48 -18.08
C GLU A 387 -1.20 12.08 -17.79
N GLY A 388 -1.30 12.86 -16.71
CA GLY A 388 -2.54 13.50 -16.30
C GLY A 388 -2.92 14.71 -17.15
N ARG A 389 -4.20 14.79 -17.51
CA ARG A 389 -4.85 15.91 -18.20
C ARG A 389 -6.31 16.03 -17.72
N PRO A 390 -6.56 16.55 -16.49
CA PRO A 390 -7.91 16.67 -15.97
C PRO A 390 -8.77 17.58 -16.84
N LEU A 391 -10.02 17.19 -17.07
CA LEU A 391 -10.91 17.95 -17.96
C LEU A 391 -12.38 17.64 -17.71
N VAL A 392 -13.21 18.68 -17.69
CA VAL A 392 -14.67 18.55 -17.77
C VAL A 392 -15.10 18.75 -19.23
N VAL A 393 -15.58 17.69 -19.87
CA VAL A 393 -16.12 17.75 -21.24
C VAL A 393 -17.64 17.65 -21.23
N ARG A 394 -18.27 18.28 -22.24
CA ARG A 394 -19.72 18.33 -22.36
C ARG A 394 -20.16 18.49 -23.81
N THR A 395 -21.37 18.02 -24.10
CA THR A 395 -22.05 18.25 -25.39
C THR A 395 -22.86 19.56 -25.33
N PRO A 396 -23.35 20.09 -26.46
CA PRO A 396 -24.23 21.28 -26.47
C PRO A 396 -25.50 21.10 -25.61
N ASP A 397 -26.03 19.87 -25.53
CA ASP A 397 -27.25 19.54 -24.78
C ASP A 397 -27.00 19.27 -23.27
N SER A 398 -25.73 19.22 -22.85
CA SER A 398 -25.35 18.91 -21.47
C SER A 398 -25.61 20.10 -20.52
N ARG A 399 -26.25 19.84 -19.37
CA ARG A 399 -26.61 20.85 -18.38
C ARG A 399 -25.48 21.14 -17.39
N LEU A 400 -24.68 22.16 -17.69
CA LEU A 400 -23.64 22.67 -16.77
C LEU A 400 -24.26 23.48 -15.63
N SER A 401 -24.58 22.81 -14.53
CA SER A 401 -24.99 23.39 -13.24
C SER A 401 -24.02 22.96 -12.14
N LEU A 402 -24.00 23.66 -10.99
CA LEU A 402 -23.14 23.27 -9.86
C LEU A 402 -23.45 21.84 -9.35
N PRO A 403 -24.71 21.42 -9.14
CA PRO A 403 -25.04 20.04 -8.79
C PRO A 403 -24.52 18.99 -9.78
N ASN A 404 -24.71 19.24 -11.09
CA ASN A 404 -24.29 18.32 -12.14
C ASN A 404 -22.76 18.25 -12.25
N LEU A 405 -22.07 19.39 -12.15
CA LEU A 405 -20.62 19.47 -12.17
C LEU A 405 -20.02 18.70 -10.98
N MET A 406 -20.51 18.94 -9.77
CA MET A 406 -20.00 18.24 -8.57
C MET A 406 -20.31 16.74 -8.61
N ARG A 407 -21.48 16.33 -9.11
CA ARG A 407 -21.77 14.91 -9.33
C ARG A 407 -20.82 14.27 -10.33
N ALA A 408 -20.52 14.95 -11.44
CA ALA A 408 -19.57 14.47 -12.43
C ALA A 408 -18.17 14.30 -11.83
N HIS A 409 -17.69 15.25 -11.00
CA HIS A 409 -16.40 15.11 -10.32
C HIS A 409 -16.38 13.95 -9.32
N VAL A 410 -17.41 13.79 -8.46
CA VAL A 410 -17.45 12.66 -7.50
C VAL A 410 -17.59 11.31 -8.22
N TYR A 411 -18.29 11.24 -9.36
CA TYR A 411 -18.25 10.05 -10.22
C TYR A 411 -16.90 9.86 -10.91
N GLY A 412 -16.17 10.92 -11.24
CA GLY A 412 -14.79 10.86 -11.73
C GLY A 412 -13.86 10.18 -10.72
N VAL A 413 -13.94 10.56 -9.44
CA VAL A 413 -13.16 9.94 -8.33
C VAL A 413 -13.29 8.41 -8.29
N PHE A 414 -14.48 7.88 -8.60
CA PHE A 414 -14.74 6.44 -8.55
C PHE A 414 -14.82 5.77 -9.94
N GLY A 415 -14.59 6.52 -11.02
CA GLY A 415 -14.80 6.05 -12.39
C GLY A 415 -13.87 4.89 -12.76
N THR A 416 -12.57 5.06 -12.48
CA THR A 416 -11.56 4.01 -12.68
C THR A 416 -11.79 2.82 -11.76
N LEU A 417 -12.09 3.06 -10.48
CA LEU A 417 -12.40 1.99 -9.52
C LEU A 417 -13.56 1.12 -10.02
N SER A 418 -14.60 1.72 -10.58
CA SER A 418 -15.74 1.01 -11.18
C SER A 418 -15.35 0.11 -12.35
N LEU A 419 -14.29 0.45 -13.12
CA LEU A 419 -13.77 -0.43 -14.17
C LEU A 419 -13.11 -1.67 -13.58
N GLY A 420 -12.23 -1.52 -12.59
CA GLY A 420 -11.61 -2.66 -11.89
C GLY A 420 -12.63 -3.55 -11.19
N MET A 421 -13.60 -2.97 -10.48
CA MET A 421 -14.69 -3.74 -9.85
C MET A 421 -15.56 -4.50 -10.87
N ARG A 422 -15.70 -3.99 -12.10
CA ARG A 422 -16.38 -4.69 -13.20
C ARG A 422 -15.56 -5.84 -13.79
N ILE A 423 -14.23 -5.74 -13.78
CA ILE A 423 -13.34 -6.86 -14.12
C ILE A 423 -13.55 -7.98 -13.10
N LEU A 424 -13.47 -7.67 -11.80
CA LEU A 424 -13.72 -8.63 -10.73
C LEU A 424 -15.11 -9.28 -10.84
N ALA A 425 -16.16 -8.50 -11.10
CA ALA A 425 -17.50 -9.04 -11.32
C ALA A 425 -17.60 -9.95 -12.57
N SER A 426 -16.77 -9.72 -13.61
CA SER A 426 -16.72 -10.57 -14.80
C SER A 426 -15.97 -11.89 -14.58
N GLU A 427 -15.00 -11.89 -13.66
CA GLU A 427 -14.34 -13.08 -13.10
C GLU A 427 -15.23 -13.84 -12.09
N GLY A 428 -16.44 -13.34 -11.81
CA GLY A 428 -17.38 -13.97 -10.86
C GLY A 428 -17.10 -13.67 -9.39
N VAL A 429 -16.17 -12.75 -9.08
CA VAL A 429 -15.87 -12.32 -7.71
C VAL A 429 -17.10 -11.65 -7.09
N GLY A 430 -17.61 -12.23 -6.01
CA GLY A 430 -18.71 -11.67 -5.24
C GLY A 430 -18.22 -10.86 -4.04
N VAL A 431 -18.84 -9.71 -3.82
CA VAL A 431 -18.50 -8.79 -2.71
C VAL A 431 -19.73 -8.59 -1.83
N ASP A 432 -19.63 -8.97 -0.56
CA ASP A 432 -20.74 -8.89 0.40
C ASP A 432 -20.78 -7.54 1.12
N THR A 433 -19.61 -6.97 1.46
CA THR A 433 -19.48 -5.61 2.02
C THR A 433 -18.06 -5.09 1.82
N LEU A 434 -17.94 -3.79 1.51
CA LEU A 434 -16.70 -3.03 1.56
C LEU A 434 -16.71 -2.04 2.73
N VAL A 435 -15.62 -1.99 3.50
CA VAL A 435 -15.44 -1.00 4.57
C VAL A 435 -14.58 0.14 4.05
N ALA A 436 -15.17 1.32 3.90
CA ALA A 436 -14.51 2.45 3.27
C ALA A 436 -13.95 3.44 4.30
N HIS A 437 -12.74 3.96 4.04
CA HIS A 437 -12.02 4.92 4.86
C HIS A 437 -11.33 5.99 4.00
N GLY A 438 -10.90 7.08 4.63
CA GLY A 438 -10.22 8.20 3.95
C GLY A 438 -10.99 9.53 3.99
N GLY A 439 -10.30 10.60 3.61
CA GLY A 439 -10.73 11.99 3.87
C GLY A 439 -12.07 12.37 3.23
N LEU A 440 -12.38 11.85 2.04
CA LEU A 440 -13.63 12.16 1.32
C LEU A 440 -14.89 11.62 2.03
N LEU A 441 -14.72 10.64 2.92
CA LEU A 441 -15.82 9.96 3.62
C LEU A 441 -16.15 10.58 4.98
N ARG A 442 -15.42 11.62 5.42
CA ARG A 442 -15.74 12.41 6.61
C ARG A 442 -17.10 13.10 6.51
N THR A 443 -17.48 13.54 5.31
CA THR A 443 -18.81 14.09 5.04
C THR A 443 -19.83 12.95 4.94
N ALA A 444 -20.70 12.84 5.93
CA ALA A 444 -21.65 11.74 6.06
C ALA A 444 -22.67 11.68 4.91
N GLY A 445 -22.90 10.47 4.39
CA GLY A 445 -23.96 10.12 3.45
C GLY A 445 -23.76 10.48 1.98
N VAL A 446 -22.88 11.42 1.61
CA VAL A 446 -22.66 11.77 0.19
C VAL A 446 -21.82 10.70 -0.53
N ALA A 447 -20.52 10.68 -0.25
CA ALA A 447 -19.53 9.93 -1.01
C ALA A 447 -19.73 8.41 -0.85
N GLN A 448 -20.23 7.96 0.30
CA GLN A 448 -20.55 6.56 0.60
C GLN A 448 -21.59 6.01 -0.38
N ARG A 449 -22.65 6.77 -0.70
CA ARG A 449 -23.70 6.34 -1.64
C ARG A 449 -23.20 6.28 -3.08
N MET A 450 -22.33 7.20 -3.48
CA MET A 450 -21.75 7.22 -4.83
C MET A 450 -20.68 6.13 -4.98
N LEU A 451 -19.87 5.88 -3.95
CA LEU A 451 -18.92 4.78 -3.91
C LEU A 451 -19.64 3.42 -4.00
N ALA A 452 -20.70 3.20 -3.21
CA ALA A 452 -21.51 1.98 -3.28
C ALA A 452 -22.09 1.73 -4.69
N ALA A 453 -22.52 2.79 -5.38
CA ALA A 453 -22.99 2.70 -6.76
C ALA A 453 -21.87 2.39 -7.77
N ALA A 454 -20.65 2.91 -7.54
CA ALA A 454 -19.50 2.68 -8.41
C ALA A 454 -18.90 1.27 -8.26
N VAL A 455 -18.84 0.75 -7.03
CA VAL A 455 -18.32 -0.60 -6.73
C VAL A 455 -19.35 -1.72 -6.89
N GLY A 456 -20.64 -1.38 -6.91
CA GLY A 456 -21.74 -2.35 -7.06
C GLY A 456 -22.02 -3.19 -5.81
N ALA A 457 -21.50 -2.82 -4.65
CA ALA A 457 -21.58 -3.57 -3.40
C ALA A 457 -21.97 -2.67 -2.19
N PRO A 458 -22.46 -3.23 -1.08
CA PRO A 458 -22.69 -2.48 0.15
C PRO A 458 -21.41 -1.84 0.68
N VAL A 459 -21.50 -0.58 1.13
CA VAL A 459 -20.37 0.16 1.71
C VAL A 459 -20.69 0.57 3.15
N ALA A 460 -19.84 0.18 4.08
CA ALA A 460 -19.82 0.66 5.47
C ALA A 460 -18.70 1.69 5.66
N VAL A 461 -18.79 2.49 6.72
CA VAL A 461 -17.70 3.39 7.17
C VAL A 461 -17.48 3.12 8.65
N GLY A 462 -16.25 2.76 9.04
CA GLY A 462 -15.91 2.41 10.42
C GLY A 462 -15.55 3.63 11.26
N GLU A 463 -15.93 3.64 12.53
CA GLU A 463 -15.60 4.72 13.48
C GLU A 463 -14.09 4.78 13.80
N THR A 464 -13.42 3.62 13.84
CA THR A 464 -11.98 3.48 14.08
C THR A 464 -11.10 3.80 12.86
N ALA A 465 -11.69 4.09 11.70
CA ALA A 465 -10.99 4.36 10.44
C ALA A 465 -9.97 5.51 10.52
N ALA A 466 -10.10 6.41 11.51
CA ALA A 466 -9.15 7.48 11.76
C ALA A 466 -7.76 7.02 12.24
N GLN A 467 -7.66 5.84 12.86
CA GLN A 467 -6.39 5.32 13.40
C GLN A 467 -5.54 4.58 12.35
N GLY A 468 -6.14 4.13 11.24
CA GLY A 468 -5.43 3.57 10.08
C GLY A 468 -4.65 2.27 10.36
N GLY A 469 -3.65 1.99 9.51
CA GLY A 469 -2.84 0.78 9.60
C GLY A 469 -1.84 0.66 10.78
N PRO A 470 -1.39 1.71 11.53
CA PRO A 470 -0.63 1.47 12.75
C PRO A 470 -1.49 0.79 13.83
N TRP A 471 -2.82 1.01 13.85
CA TRP A 471 -3.73 0.21 14.67
C TRP A 471 -3.91 -1.20 14.11
N GLY A 472 -3.99 -1.35 12.78
CA GLY A 472 -4.02 -2.66 12.11
C GLY A 472 -2.83 -3.55 12.47
N VAL A 473 -1.61 -3.01 12.47
CA VAL A 473 -0.41 -3.77 12.87
C VAL A 473 -0.33 -3.98 14.39
N ALA A 474 -0.87 -3.06 15.21
CA ALA A 474 -1.02 -3.30 16.65
C ALA A 474 -1.97 -4.48 16.95
N VAL A 475 -3.03 -4.68 16.15
CA VAL A 475 -3.90 -5.86 16.25
C VAL A 475 -3.12 -7.15 15.91
N LEU A 476 -2.25 -7.14 14.90
CA LEU A 476 -1.38 -8.28 14.58
C LEU A 476 -0.35 -8.56 15.68
N ALA A 477 0.21 -7.52 16.31
CA ALA A 477 1.06 -7.65 17.49
C ALA A 477 0.29 -8.25 18.69
N SER A 478 -0.95 -7.79 18.93
CA SER A 478 -1.84 -8.35 19.96
C SER A 478 -2.16 -9.83 19.69
N TYR A 479 -2.37 -10.20 18.42
CA TYR A 479 -2.55 -11.59 18.02
C TYR A 479 -1.29 -12.44 18.30
N ARG A 480 -0.09 -11.94 18.01
CA ARG A 480 1.18 -12.62 18.37
C ARG A 480 1.36 -12.78 19.89
N ALA A 481 1.02 -11.77 20.69
CA ALA A 481 1.05 -11.88 22.15
C ALA A 481 0.10 -13.00 22.64
N ARG A 482 -1.12 -13.08 22.09
CA ARG A 482 -2.09 -14.13 22.42
C ARG A 482 -1.68 -15.53 21.94
N THR A 483 -0.98 -15.67 20.81
CA THR A 483 -0.45 -16.99 20.40
C THR A 483 0.65 -17.47 21.35
N ILE A 484 1.55 -16.58 21.78
CA ILE A 484 2.57 -16.85 22.81
C ILE A 484 1.93 -17.36 24.12
N GLU A 485 0.88 -16.68 24.60
CA GLU A 485 0.13 -17.09 25.79
C GLU A 485 -0.55 -18.46 25.63
N ALA A 486 -1.10 -18.75 24.45
CA ALA A 486 -1.81 -20.00 24.17
C ALA A 486 -0.87 -21.21 24.00
N ASP A 487 0.27 -21.01 23.34
CA ASP A 487 1.27 -22.06 23.08
C ASP A 487 2.19 -22.31 24.28
N GLY A 488 2.23 -21.40 25.25
CA GLY A 488 3.11 -21.47 26.43
C GLY A 488 4.60 -21.31 26.09
N GLU A 489 4.90 -20.75 24.91
CA GLU A 489 6.27 -20.61 24.40
C GLU A 489 6.93 -19.33 24.95
N PRO A 490 8.02 -19.40 25.74
CA PRO A 490 8.73 -18.20 26.14
C PRO A 490 9.39 -17.52 24.91
N PRO A 491 9.48 -16.18 24.87
CA PRO A 491 10.09 -15.48 23.75
C PRO A 491 11.54 -15.96 23.52
N ARG A 492 11.82 -16.42 22.30
CA ARG A 492 13.12 -17.01 21.95
C ARG A 492 14.20 -15.94 21.90
N SER A 493 15.36 -16.25 22.48
CA SER A 493 16.53 -15.35 22.48
C SER A 493 17.02 -15.03 21.06
N PRO A 494 17.51 -13.80 20.77
CA PRO A 494 17.90 -13.38 19.41
C PRO A 494 18.96 -14.23 18.70
N THR A 495 19.65 -15.12 19.41
CA THR A 495 20.80 -15.89 18.92
C THR A 495 20.48 -17.28 18.40
N SER A 496 19.22 -17.75 18.43
CA SER A 496 18.86 -19.06 17.89
C SER A 496 18.55 -19.00 16.39
N SER A 497 19.43 -19.56 15.57
CA SER A 497 19.17 -19.80 14.13
C SER A 497 17.87 -20.61 13.92
N PRO A 498 17.13 -20.38 12.82
CA PRO A 498 15.88 -21.10 12.58
C PRO A 498 16.12 -22.61 12.43
N PRO A 499 15.19 -23.47 12.91
CA PRO A 499 15.27 -24.89 12.66
C PRO A 499 15.06 -25.16 11.16
N ALA A 500 15.95 -25.97 10.56
CA ALA A 500 15.82 -26.36 9.17
C ALA A 500 14.47 -27.07 8.92
N SER A 501 13.73 -26.61 7.92
CA SER A 501 12.47 -27.21 7.47
C SER A 501 12.72 -28.66 7.03
N SER A 502 12.34 -29.63 7.88
CA SER A 502 12.42 -31.05 7.54
C SER A 502 11.18 -31.47 6.74
N ALA A 503 11.16 -31.12 5.46
CA ALA A 503 10.17 -31.64 4.51
C ALA A 503 10.19 -33.18 4.54
N ARG A 504 9.11 -33.77 5.06
CA ARG A 504 8.99 -35.22 5.28
C ARG A 504 8.30 -35.84 4.07
N PRO A 505 9.01 -36.58 3.19
CA PRO A 505 8.42 -37.04 1.94
C PRO A 505 7.30 -38.07 2.18
N SER A 506 6.15 -37.83 1.53
CA SER A 506 5.02 -38.76 1.50
C SER A 506 5.42 -40.06 0.79
N ARG A 507 5.19 -41.20 1.45
CA ARG A 507 5.48 -42.52 0.87
C ARG A 507 4.31 -42.99 0.00
N SER A 508 4.51 -43.05 -1.31
CA SER A 508 3.72 -43.91 -2.20
C SER A 508 4.20 -45.37 -2.09
N SER A 509 3.33 -46.31 -2.43
CA SER A 509 3.48 -47.74 -2.11
C SER A 509 3.76 -48.60 -3.34
N SER A 510 4.90 -49.32 -3.35
CA SER A 510 5.08 -50.55 -4.14
C SER A 510 6.22 -51.41 -3.56
N SER A 511 5.99 -52.73 -3.50
CA SER A 511 6.87 -53.75 -2.91
C SER A 511 7.39 -54.71 -4.01
N PRO A 512 8.13 -55.80 -3.71
CA PRO A 512 9.35 -55.92 -2.90
C PRO A 512 10.47 -56.77 -3.56
N THR A 513 11.75 -56.56 -3.21
CA THR A 513 12.78 -57.63 -3.26
C THR A 513 13.86 -57.46 -2.18
N ARG A 514 14.14 -58.55 -1.46
CA ARG A 514 15.29 -58.85 -0.57
C ARG A 514 15.75 -60.30 -0.93
N PRO A 515 16.87 -60.87 -0.42
CA PRO A 515 17.78 -60.49 0.67
C PRO A 515 19.20 -60.13 0.13
N THR A 516 20.24 -59.73 0.89
CA THR A 516 20.86 -60.38 2.07
C THR A 516 21.64 -59.40 2.97
N SER A 517 22.02 -59.90 4.15
CA SER A 517 22.93 -59.34 5.18
C SER A 517 23.75 -60.53 5.74
N PRO A 518 24.67 -60.42 6.73
CA PRO A 518 25.16 -59.25 7.48
C PRO A 518 26.70 -59.20 7.69
N ALA A 519 27.22 -58.14 8.32
CA ALA A 519 28.42 -58.19 9.19
C ALA A 519 28.47 -56.96 10.13
N THR A 520 29.11 -57.10 11.30
CA THR A 520 29.17 -56.10 12.39
C THR A 520 30.63 -55.98 12.93
N PRO A 521 30.93 -55.26 14.05
CA PRO A 521 31.80 -54.08 14.14
C PRO A 521 33.26 -54.43 14.60
N PRO A 522 34.10 -53.52 15.19
CA PRO A 522 33.91 -53.04 16.58
C PRO A 522 34.46 -51.62 16.93
N THR A 523 34.38 -51.33 18.23
CA THR A 523 34.69 -50.11 19.00
C THR A 523 36.18 -49.87 19.33
N SER A 524 36.55 -48.64 19.66
CA SER A 524 37.68 -48.30 20.56
C SER A 524 37.39 -47.01 21.36
N SER A 525 38.28 -46.57 22.27
CA SER A 525 37.90 -45.59 23.32
C SER A 525 39.06 -44.84 23.99
N ALA A 526 38.75 -43.66 24.56
CA ALA A 526 39.58 -42.85 25.50
C ALA A 526 40.87 -42.25 24.88
N THR A 527 41.62 -41.29 25.47
CA THR A 527 41.67 -40.76 26.85
C THR A 527 42.20 -39.30 26.89
N ARG A 528 42.00 -38.59 28.01
CA ARG A 528 42.57 -37.26 28.36
C ARG A 528 43.83 -37.44 29.25
N PRO A 529 44.81 -36.50 29.27
CA PRO A 529 45.00 -35.59 30.43
C PRO A 529 45.55 -34.20 29.97
N GLY A 530 45.87 -33.16 30.77
CA GLY A 530 45.78 -32.84 32.21
C GLY A 530 46.36 -31.41 32.45
N SER A 531 45.69 -30.51 33.20
CA SER A 531 46.00 -30.12 34.61
C SER A 531 46.98 -28.94 34.84
N ARG A 532 46.50 -27.86 35.53
CA ARG A 532 47.13 -26.97 36.57
C ARG A 532 46.33 -25.64 36.64
N SER A 533 45.69 -25.27 37.77
CA SER A 533 46.19 -24.54 38.95
C SER A 533 46.47 -23.04 38.67
N SER A 534 46.07 -22.00 39.45
CA SER A 534 45.60 -21.89 40.86
C SER A 534 44.77 -20.59 41.07
N ALA A 535 44.20 -20.34 42.27
CA ALA A 535 43.25 -19.22 42.56
C ALA A 535 43.84 -18.10 43.51
N PRO A 536 43.07 -17.32 44.32
CA PRO A 536 42.50 -15.98 44.03
C PRO A 536 42.96 -14.86 45.04
N PRO A 537 42.13 -13.91 45.54
CA PRO A 537 41.64 -12.64 44.97
C PRO A 537 42.02 -11.36 45.78
N SER A 538 41.61 -10.15 45.34
CA SER A 538 41.56 -8.95 46.20
C SER A 538 40.53 -7.88 45.77
N THR A 539 40.00 -7.14 46.77
CA THR A 539 39.06 -5.99 46.75
C THR A 539 39.30 -5.17 48.05
N PRO A 540 38.64 -4.03 48.35
CA PRO A 540 38.08 -2.93 47.54
C PRO A 540 38.64 -1.53 47.97
N SER A 541 38.27 -0.42 47.30
CA SER A 541 38.43 0.97 47.84
C SER A 541 37.45 1.99 47.21
N ASP A 542 36.59 2.59 48.04
CA ASP A 542 35.83 3.85 47.83
C ASP A 542 36.40 4.93 48.79
N PRO A 543 35.90 6.19 48.84
CA PRO A 543 35.60 7.18 47.81
C PRO A 543 36.39 8.50 48.09
N PRO A 544 36.02 9.68 47.54
CA PRO A 544 35.31 10.64 48.41
C PRO A 544 34.34 11.64 47.74
N ALA A 545 33.32 12.06 48.51
CA ALA A 545 32.58 13.33 48.35
C ALA A 545 33.21 14.41 49.29
N PRO A 546 32.68 15.66 49.48
CA PRO A 546 31.48 16.30 48.91
C PRO A 546 31.69 17.80 48.49
N ARG A 547 30.62 18.50 48.03
CA ARG A 547 30.12 19.77 48.66
C ARG A 547 28.93 20.46 47.96
N HIS A 548 28.02 20.90 48.83
CA HIS A 548 26.82 21.74 48.72
C HIS A 548 26.70 22.90 47.71
N SER A 549 25.43 23.12 47.32
CA SER A 549 24.71 24.42 47.17
C SER A 549 25.16 25.40 46.07
N SER A 550 24.26 25.97 45.28
CA SER A 550 23.20 26.87 45.76
C SER A 550 22.19 27.25 44.65
N ALA A 551 21.06 27.84 45.02
CA ALA A 551 19.99 28.21 44.08
C ALA A 551 20.16 29.63 43.50
N ARG A 552 19.66 29.85 42.26
CA ARG A 552 18.70 30.91 41.86
C ARG A 552 18.84 31.36 40.38
N ARG A 553 17.74 31.94 39.88
CA ARG A 553 17.57 32.88 38.74
C ARG A 553 17.51 32.30 37.31
N ARG A 554 16.28 32.30 36.77
CA ARG A 554 16.01 32.55 35.34
C ARG A 554 16.55 33.93 34.90
N PRO A 555 17.02 34.06 33.66
CA PRO A 555 16.83 35.26 32.83
C PRO A 555 15.98 34.97 31.56
N PRO A 556 15.60 35.99 30.77
CA PRO A 556 14.49 35.89 29.81
C PRO A 556 14.89 35.75 28.32
N TRP A 557 13.86 35.63 27.48
CA TRP A 557 13.86 35.71 26.02
C TRP A 557 14.69 36.86 25.43
N PRO A 558 15.39 36.66 24.30
CA PRO A 558 15.81 37.73 23.41
C PRO A 558 14.74 38.09 22.38
N ARG A 559 14.66 39.38 22.04
CA ARG A 559 13.82 39.94 20.96
C ARG A 559 14.54 39.86 19.61
N SER A 560 13.76 39.94 18.53
CA SER A 560 14.22 40.08 17.15
C SER A 560 15.11 41.32 16.92
N PRO A 561 16.08 41.25 15.99
CA PRO A 561 16.61 42.42 15.28
C PRO A 561 15.99 42.54 13.87
N SER A 562 15.60 43.76 13.53
CA SER A 562 15.09 44.15 12.20
C SER A 562 16.19 44.45 11.18
N ARG A 563 15.78 44.54 9.90
CA ARG A 563 16.48 45.14 8.72
C ARG A 563 17.37 44.21 7.91
N CYS A 564 16.82 43.70 6.81
CA CYS A 564 17.58 43.25 5.66
C CYS A 564 18.31 44.42 5.00
N ALA A 565 19.59 44.23 4.70
CA ALA A 565 20.32 45.00 3.70
C ALA A 565 20.60 44.09 2.49
N THR A 566 20.39 44.59 1.28
CA THR A 566 20.68 43.88 0.02
C THR A 566 22.17 43.65 -0.19
N PRO A 567 22.60 42.44 -0.59
CA PRO A 567 23.90 42.23 -1.22
C PRO A 567 23.80 42.19 -2.76
N SER A 568 24.90 42.60 -3.38
CA SER A 568 25.08 42.81 -4.83
C SER A 568 25.17 41.53 -5.67
N ARG A 569 24.74 41.63 -6.93
CA ARG A 569 24.98 40.63 -7.99
C ARG A 569 26.49 40.36 -8.21
N ARG A 570 26.87 39.09 -8.39
CA ARG A 570 28.04 38.69 -9.20
C ARG A 570 27.61 37.65 -10.24
N ARG A 571 28.32 37.64 -11.38
CA ARG A 571 27.93 36.94 -12.62
C ARG A 571 28.45 35.50 -12.67
N ALA A 572 27.68 34.62 -13.32
CA ALA A 572 28.13 33.34 -13.88
C ALA A 572 28.58 33.52 -15.36
N PRO A 573 29.39 32.62 -15.93
CA PRO A 573 29.88 32.70 -17.31
C PRO A 573 28.84 32.23 -18.36
N PRO A 574 28.98 32.61 -19.64
CA PRO A 574 28.00 32.29 -20.69
C PRO A 574 28.29 30.95 -21.40
N SER A 575 27.22 30.23 -21.74
CA SER A 575 27.20 29.09 -22.69
C SER A 575 27.05 29.58 -24.15
N PRO A 576 27.46 28.79 -25.17
CA PRO A 576 27.55 29.27 -26.55
C PRO A 576 26.20 29.33 -27.30
N PRO A 577 26.07 30.16 -28.35
CA PRO A 577 24.82 30.32 -29.10
C PRO A 577 24.64 29.25 -30.21
N CYS A 578 23.45 28.66 -30.30
CA CYS A 578 23.00 27.94 -31.49
C CYS A 578 22.49 28.93 -32.55
N THR A 579 23.00 28.80 -33.78
CA THR A 579 22.57 29.58 -34.94
C THR A 579 21.38 28.93 -35.67
N PRO A 580 20.40 29.70 -36.18
CA PRO A 580 19.42 29.22 -37.12
C PRO A 580 19.85 29.51 -38.57
N SER A 581 20.01 28.47 -39.39
CA SER A 581 20.32 28.60 -40.82
C SER A 581 19.14 28.16 -41.69
N CYS A 582 18.35 29.13 -42.15
CA CYS A 582 17.50 28.96 -43.34
C CYS A 582 18.34 29.19 -44.61
N PRO A 583 18.10 28.41 -45.67
CA PRO A 583 18.28 28.88 -47.04
C PRO A 583 16.90 29.07 -47.72
N ALA A 584 16.74 30.19 -48.41
CA ALA A 584 15.58 30.45 -49.26
C ALA A 584 15.92 30.18 -50.75
N GLY A 585 14.92 29.75 -51.52
CA GLY A 585 14.91 29.92 -52.98
C GLY A 585 15.00 28.64 -53.83
N ALA A 586 13.84 28.08 -54.18
CA ALA A 586 13.61 27.40 -55.46
C ALA A 586 12.13 27.57 -55.86
N SER A 587 11.88 27.78 -57.15
CA SER A 587 10.59 28.21 -57.71
C SER A 587 9.65 27.07 -58.13
N TRP A 588 8.36 27.41 -58.27
CA TRP A 588 7.27 26.53 -58.74
C TRP A 588 7.52 25.83 -60.08
N SER A 589 7.14 24.55 -60.17
CA SER A 589 6.31 24.00 -61.28
C SER A 589 5.84 22.57 -60.98
N GLY A 590 4.73 22.13 -61.61
CA GLY A 590 4.33 20.69 -61.65
C GLY A 590 3.00 20.36 -60.95
N ARG A 591 2.13 19.62 -61.65
CA ARG A 591 0.80 19.16 -61.20
C ARG A 591 0.84 17.67 -60.72
N PRO A 592 -0.22 17.12 -60.10
CA PRO A 592 -0.08 16.07 -59.08
C PRO A 592 0.02 14.64 -59.63
N ALA A 593 0.62 13.77 -58.81
CA ALA A 593 0.52 12.32 -58.93
C ALA A 593 -0.07 11.72 -57.63
N THR A 594 -0.83 10.63 -57.79
CA THR A 594 -1.68 9.99 -56.78
C THR A 594 -0.95 9.01 -55.85
N SER A 595 -1.70 8.45 -54.90
CA SER A 595 -1.38 7.34 -53.99
C SER A 595 -0.33 7.59 -52.90
N ALA A 596 -0.84 7.95 -51.72
CA ALA A 596 -0.24 7.58 -50.43
C ALA A 596 -1.31 6.89 -49.59
N SER A 597 -1.14 5.60 -49.30
CA SER A 597 -2.02 4.84 -48.41
C SER A 597 -1.77 5.28 -46.96
N ALA A 598 -2.60 6.18 -46.45
CA ALA A 598 -2.57 6.52 -45.03
C ALA A 598 -3.30 5.44 -44.21
N CYS A 599 -2.55 4.70 -43.38
CA CYS A 599 -3.11 3.92 -42.30
C CYS A 599 -3.77 4.86 -41.28
N VAL A 600 -5.08 5.06 -41.40
CA VAL A 600 -5.88 5.71 -40.36
C VAL A 600 -6.04 4.72 -39.21
N ALA A 601 -5.20 4.87 -38.18
CA ALA A 601 -5.46 4.24 -36.89
C ALA A 601 -6.83 4.71 -36.38
N ARG A 602 -7.76 3.76 -36.18
CA ARG A 602 -9.04 4.05 -35.53
C ARG A 602 -8.76 4.45 -34.07
N PRO A 603 -9.34 5.55 -33.57
CA PRO A 603 -9.35 5.77 -32.12
C PRO A 603 -10.15 4.65 -31.44
N PRO A 604 -9.79 4.24 -30.22
CA PRO A 604 -10.56 3.25 -29.47
C PRO A 604 -11.97 3.78 -29.21
N THR A 605 -12.97 2.91 -29.32
CA THR A 605 -14.38 3.24 -29.10
C THR A 605 -14.58 3.75 -27.68
N ALA A 606 -15.01 5.01 -27.53
CA ALA A 606 -15.32 5.58 -26.23
C ALA A 606 -16.39 4.75 -25.51
N ALA A 607 -15.99 4.05 -24.44
CA ALA A 607 -16.90 3.29 -23.60
C ALA A 607 -17.83 4.25 -22.86
N ARG A 608 -19.11 4.31 -23.27
CA ARG A 608 -20.14 4.96 -22.46
C ARG A 608 -20.28 4.19 -21.14
N ILE A 609 -19.83 4.79 -20.04
CA ILE A 609 -20.16 4.34 -18.68
C ILE A 609 -21.66 4.59 -18.47
N CYS A 610 -22.49 3.60 -18.80
CA CYS A 610 -23.91 3.64 -18.54
C CYS A 610 -24.18 3.21 -17.09
N TRP A 611 -24.46 4.19 -16.23
CA TRP A 611 -24.96 3.97 -14.88
C TRP A 611 -26.35 3.31 -14.93
N SER A 612 -26.42 1.98 -14.78
CA SER A 612 -27.69 1.24 -14.74
C SER A 612 -28.38 1.41 -13.39
N SER A 613 -29.62 1.93 -13.40
CA SER A 613 -30.39 2.15 -12.17
C SER A 613 -31.02 0.87 -11.63
N SER A 614 -30.29 0.16 -10.77
CA SER A 614 -30.81 -0.94 -9.96
C SER A 614 -31.69 -0.40 -8.83
N ARG A 615 -33.02 -0.51 -8.93
CA ARG A 615 -33.91 -0.29 -7.78
C ARG A 615 -33.79 -1.47 -6.81
N PRO A 616 -33.62 -1.26 -5.49
CA PRO A 616 -33.71 -2.35 -4.53
C PRO A 616 -35.15 -2.88 -4.47
N ALA A 617 -35.31 -4.20 -4.62
CA ALA A 617 -36.61 -4.86 -4.47
C ALA A 617 -36.91 -5.10 -2.98
N SER A 618 -38.10 -4.72 -2.54
CA SER A 618 -38.57 -4.99 -1.17
C SER A 618 -38.82 -6.49 -0.96
N PRO A 619 -38.49 -7.06 0.22
CA PRO A 619 -38.63 -8.49 0.45
C PRO A 619 -40.10 -8.88 0.66
N THR A 620 -40.58 -9.83 -0.14
CA THR A 620 -41.80 -10.60 0.17
C THR A 620 -41.52 -12.09 0.02
N THR A 621 -42.11 -12.86 0.91
CA THR A 621 -41.84 -14.28 1.14
C THR A 621 -42.66 -15.18 0.23
N SER A 622 -42.04 -16.17 -0.42
CA SER A 622 -42.45 -17.60 -0.39
C SER A 622 -41.84 -18.47 -1.51
N SER A 623 -41.11 -19.50 -1.09
CA SER A 623 -41.02 -20.87 -1.63
C SER A 623 -41.27 -21.24 -3.11
N ARG A 624 -40.24 -21.95 -3.63
CA ARG A 624 -40.22 -23.06 -4.62
C ARG A 624 -39.96 -22.76 -6.12
N PRO A 625 -39.18 -23.64 -6.80
CA PRO A 625 -38.54 -23.31 -8.07
C PRO A 625 -39.36 -23.74 -9.29
N ARG A 626 -39.18 -23.02 -10.42
CA ARG A 626 -39.54 -23.52 -11.75
C ARG A 626 -38.38 -23.35 -12.73
N ARG A 627 -38.08 -24.44 -13.44
CA ARG A 627 -37.09 -24.52 -14.52
C ARG A 627 -37.41 -23.50 -15.62
N TRP A 628 -36.39 -22.88 -16.19
CA TRP A 628 -36.50 -22.16 -17.46
C TRP A 628 -35.59 -22.82 -18.51
N SER A 629 -36.18 -23.14 -19.66
CA SER A 629 -35.50 -23.68 -20.83
C SER A 629 -34.97 -22.56 -21.72
N CYS A 630 -33.77 -22.73 -22.26
CA CYS A 630 -33.18 -21.78 -23.21
C CYS A 630 -34.00 -21.72 -24.52
N ALA A 631 -34.31 -20.50 -24.99
CA ALA A 631 -34.87 -20.26 -26.31
C ALA A 631 -34.22 -18.99 -26.90
N THR A 632 -33.51 -19.16 -28.00
CA THR A 632 -32.81 -18.09 -28.73
C THR A 632 -33.74 -17.43 -29.75
N SER A 633 -33.76 -16.10 -29.79
CA SER A 633 -34.40 -15.35 -30.89
C SER A 633 -33.59 -14.11 -31.28
N ARG A 634 -33.01 -14.14 -32.48
CA ARG A 634 -32.33 -12.98 -33.09
C ARG A 634 -33.38 -11.99 -33.61
N ALA A 635 -33.31 -10.72 -33.23
CA ALA A 635 -34.11 -9.66 -33.84
C ALA A 635 -33.29 -8.93 -34.93
N ARG A 636 -33.80 -8.92 -36.17
CA ARG A 636 -33.25 -8.11 -37.26
C ARG A 636 -33.83 -6.70 -37.20
N TRP A 637 -33.03 -5.70 -37.56
CA TRP A 637 -33.52 -4.34 -37.79
C TRP A 637 -34.20 -4.25 -39.15
N SER A 638 -35.33 -3.55 -39.24
CA SER A 638 -35.94 -3.08 -40.48
C SER A 638 -36.38 -1.64 -40.35
N THR A 639 -35.91 -0.78 -41.25
CA THR A 639 -36.25 0.63 -41.36
C THR A 639 -37.67 0.82 -41.91
N ALA A 640 -38.39 1.83 -41.41
CA ALA A 640 -39.63 2.32 -42.02
C ALA A 640 -39.78 3.83 -41.84
N THR A 641 -40.25 4.50 -42.90
CA THR A 641 -40.25 5.96 -43.08
C THR A 641 -41.46 6.68 -42.49
N ALA A 642 -41.29 7.96 -42.17
CA ALA A 642 -42.33 8.82 -41.63
C ALA A 642 -43.30 9.38 -42.70
N ARG A 643 -44.54 9.72 -42.30
CA ARG A 643 -45.33 10.84 -42.84
C ARG A 643 -46.41 11.33 -41.84
N PRO A 644 -46.88 12.60 -41.90
CA PRO A 644 -47.59 13.26 -40.78
C PRO A 644 -49.08 13.57 -41.04
N ARG A 645 -49.80 13.93 -39.96
CA ARG A 645 -51.08 14.69 -39.83
C ARG A 645 -51.44 14.75 -38.32
N ALA A 646 -52.20 15.68 -37.75
CA ALA A 646 -52.65 17.03 -38.14
C ALA A 646 -53.13 17.77 -36.86
N THR A 647 -53.23 19.10 -36.87
CA THR A 647 -53.88 19.89 -35.80
C THR A 647 -55.41 19.78 -35.84
N PRO A 648 -56.10 20.11 -34.74
CA PRO A 648 -56.90 21.34 -34.80
C PRO A 648 -56.87 22.22 -33.53
N ARG A 649 -57.06 23.53 -33.71
CA ARG A 649 -57.49 24.48 -32.66
C ARG A 649 -59.01 24.63 -32.69
N ARG A 650 -59.65 24.74 -31.51
CA ARG A 650 -60.71 25.75 -31.23
C ARG A 650 -61.09 25.78 -29.73
N THR A 651 -61.01 26.97 -29.15
CA THR A 651 -61.66 27.45 -27.90
C THR A 651 -62.82 28.40 -28.32
N PRO A 652 -63.57 29.14 -27.44
CA PRO A 652 -63.43 29.41 -25.99
C PRO A 652 -64.76 29.49 -25.16
N THR A 653 -64.67 30.14 -23.97
CA THR A 653 -65.72 30.74 -23.09
C THR A 653 -66.60 29.82 -22.20
N SER A 654 -66.92 30.16 -20.93
CA SER A 654 -66.34 31.16 -19.99
C SER A 654 -66.82 31.01 -18.51
N THR A 655 -66.08 31.65 -17.58
CA THR A 655 -66.51 32.31 -16.31
C THR A 655 -67.32 31.60 -15.20
N ALA A 656 -66.68 31.47 -14.03
CA ALA A 656 -67.06 32.10 -12.74
C ALA A 656 -65.82 32.05 -11.81
N THR A 657 -65.45 33.05 -10.99
CA THR A 657 -65.96 34.43 -10.80
C THR A 657 -64.76 35.35 -10.54
#